data_AF-A0A953Y3G2-F1
#
_entry.id   AF-A0A953Y3G2-F1
#
_cell.length_a   1.000
_cell.length_b   1.000
_cell.length_c   1.000
_cell.angle_alpha   90.00
_cell.angle_beta   90.00
_cell.angle_gamma   90.00
#
_symmetry.space_group_name_H-M   'P 1'
#
loop_
_entity.id
_entity.type
_entity.pdbx_description
1 polymer ?
#
loop_
_entity_poly.entity_id
_entity_poly.type
_entity_poly.pdbx_seq_one_letter_code
_entity_poly.pdbx_strand_id
1 'polypeptide(L)'
;MRGELLPADSRRYWPLVWVSLGLGLAVGATLGAPRPTPVPVPEVGGNGHAETWDGRVFVITRGYQGRIGWVVRVLRPEGVRLAPSGQPTFGGAFSPEVGLEFNGDPGGLTDHNALAIVPTPGVGANPFRSDAGGQPRAGGAYLTYDALVYTQRYAPQDDRMGQRRLQIVIAEPYTPQARVQSARFLTDFQELRAGNSPLRGIEPTATFDGHLLIWQGHPDNDGKIDVLMYSTTQTPGATQGWSPPRSIADLYHRDRDTLVGGIPLRERAPLAAQPLRANDGSEFRRGDLYRGAYPWVTRDGTELFHTTTIAGQVGVNRARRGGFSVIGRWTNWRLRHIDGPLNPDREATVRLFFSSPGATPSFWRPFPELANLPIPVTPRRPVFPLFGSNTSNYGEVDFADVVDGDYTLALSMNELLRKDTSLDPSRTPDTSGHGHVGLLEGARFPQEQSGREVLVGAVGQGLSFDGDAKVRVRHHPALSSDALTCELFVKRTADLSATPGAYQFLVNKPGAFDLILEANGVVQASVHAGGARVRSGGVGPALPLDTWVHVAFTYRPDGTLQVYLDGDLRHTARFPAAPLASSSSDLLIGPGRQTPGTYPQGQPLVVLDELRLSRVARTAEELRATAYLPAPAPSFAGRLPDPLPAGLDPAALKIPGTTTVSRERIALGELLFFDPRLSATGAVACSSCHDPARGFGDGFATAVGLNGQSLRRNTPTVVNRAFGTLQFWDGRSPDLEAQARVPLEHPDEMGLPIAQAVDRLRQIPDYAARFRAAFGGQVDAAKLQQALADYQRSLLSGNSRVDRFELGQANALSASEARGRTLFRGKARCTACHSGTNYSDEAFHDTGFQPARADLGRSDVSGRSAHQGAFKTPTLRDVSRTAPYLHDGSVATLEEVVELYDRGGRTAAGRDPEVRPLGLSAQERADLVAFLRALESTTVS
;
A
#
# COMPACT_ATOMS: atom_id res chain seq x y z
N MET A 1 24.35 47.00 58.46
CA MET A 1 24.00 45.65 58.96
C MET A 1 24.49 44.70 57.88
N ARG A 2 25.62 43.97 58.02
CA ARG A 2 25.91 42.81 58.91
C ARG A 2 24.85 41.70 58.73
N GLY A 3 25.18 40.47 58.30
CA GLY A 3 26.45 39.87 57.81
C GLY A 3 26.20 38.97 56.58
N GLU A 4 27.16 38.70 55.69
CA GLU A 4 28.27 37.72 55.81
C GLU A 4 27.75 36.27 55.93
N LEU A 5 27.96 35.38 54.95
CA LEU A 5 29.25 34.72 54.65
C LEU A 5 29.39 34.23 53.17
N LEU A 6 30.50 33.53 52.87
CA LEU A 6 31.14 33.25 51.56
C LEU A 6 31.53 31.74 51.44
N PRO A 7 32.30 31.25 50.42
CA PRO A 7 32.27 31.45 48.95
C PRO A 7 32.49 30.15 48.11
N ALA A 8 32.40 30.26 46.77
CA ALA A 8 33.35 29.72 45.75
C ALA A 8 32.88 30.22 44.35
N ASP A 9 33.49 31.23 43.69
CA ASP A 9 34.73 31.23 42.88
C ASP A 9 34.81 30.11 41.80
N SER A 10 35.24 30.32 40.55
CA SER A 10 36.08 31.42 39.98
C SER A 10 35.76 31.71 38.48
N ARG A 11 35.65 32.97 38.01
CA ARG A 11 36.69 33.80 37.32
C ARG A 11 37.27 33.18 36.01
N ARG A 12 37.54 33.90 34.89
CA ARG A 12 37.72 35.35 34.66
C ARG A 12 37.75 35.76 33.15
N TYR A 13 37.45 37.05 32.88
CA TYR A 13 37.90 37.95 31.79
C TYR A 13 37.47 37.83 30.29
N TRP A 14 36.77 38.90 29.87
CA TRP A 14 36.75 39.61 28.56
C TRP A 14 38.07 40.43 28.33
N PRO A 15 38.37 41.15 27.20
CA PRO A 15 37.43 41.83 26.28
C PRO A 15 37.78 42.01 24.76
N LEU A 16 36.75 42.40 23.96
CA LEU A 16 36.79 43.27 22.73
C LEU A 16 37.64 42.79 21.51
N VAL A 17 37.44 43.21 20.24
CA VAL A 17 36.97 44.48 19.64
C VAL A 17 35.97 44.25 18.47
N TRP A 18 35.25 45.30 18.05
CA TRP A 18 34.27 45.37 16.94
C TRP A 18 34.87 45.27 15.52
N VAL A 19 34.03 44.91 14.53
CA VAL A 19 33.50 45.80 13.45
C VAL A 19 32.48 45.03 12.58
N SER A 20 31.57 45.74 11.91
CA SER A 20 30.48 45.19 11.08
C SER A 20 30.50 45.73 9.64
N LEU A 21 29.61 45.19 8.78
CA LEU A 21 29.40 45.50 7.35
C LEU A 21 30.46 44.89 6.39
N GLY A 22 30.12 44.49 5.16
CA GLY A 22 28.77 44.32 4.59
C GLY A 22 28.72 44.28 3.05
N LEU A 23 28.18 43.20 2.48
CA LEU A 23 27.79 42.97 1.07
C LEU A 23 28.88 43.12 -0.03
N GLY A 24 28.93 42.14 -0.95
CA GLY A 24 29.77 42.21 -2.16
C GLY A 24 29.70 40.93 -3.00
N LEU A 25 28.90 40.92 -4.07
CA LEU A 25 28.64 39.75 -4.93
C LEU A 25 29.86 39.31 -5.76
N ALA A 26 30.10 38.00 -5.84
CA ALA A 26 30.75 37.34 -6.97
C ALA A 26 30.21 35.91 -7.13
N VAL A 27 29.78 35.54 -8.34
CA VAL A 27 29.19 34.20 -8.61
C VAL A 27 30.29 33.20 -8.93
N GLY A 28 30.67 32.39 -7.94
CA GLY A 28 31.52 31.22 -8.12
C GLY A 28 30.68 29.96 -8.35
N ALA A 29 30.45 29.58 -9.61
CA ALA A 29 29.70 28.36 -9.94
C ALA A 29 30.46 27.11 -9.43
N THR A 30 29.88 26.42 -8.45
CA THR A 30 30.35 25.12 -7.97
C THR A 30 29.31 24.06 -8.30
N LEU A 31 29.77 22.98 -8.93
CA LEU A 31 28.94 21.96 -9.58
C LEU A 31 28.02 21.26 -8.57
N GLY A 32 26.72 21.19 -8.87
CA GLY A 32 25.76 20.49 -8.04
C GLY A 32 25.94 18.97 -8.11
N ALA A 33 25.81 18.30 -6.97
CA ALA A 33 25.81 16.84 -6.87
C ALA A 33 25.07 16.38 -5.59
N PRO A 34 24.41 15.21 -5.59
CA PRO A 34 23.83 14.49 -6.72
C PRO A 34 22.36 14.09 -6.44
N ARG A 35 21.83 13.16 -7.25
CA ARG A 35 20.61 12.38 -6.92
C ARG A 35 20.72 11.76 -5.52
N PRO A 36 19.60 11.43 -4.85
CA PRO A 36 19.61 10.39 -3.83
C PRO A 36 20.27 9.14 -4.42
N THR A 37 21.37 8.70 -3.81
CA THR A 37 22.03 7.43 -4.15
C THR A 37 21.03 6.29 -3.88
N PRO A 38 21.04 5.18 -4.64
CA PRO A 38 20.32 3.99 -4.24
C PRO A 38 20.67 3.64 -2.79
N VAL A 39 19.66 3.36 -1.97
CA VAL A 39 19.86 2.90 -0.59
C VAL A 39 20.80 1.70 -0.65
N PRO A 40 21.86 1.60 0.18
CA PRO A 40 22.70 0.41 0.24
C PRO A 40 21.91 -0.80 0.74
N VAL A 41 21.25 -1.48 -0.19
CA VAL A 41 20.50 -2.73 -0.03
C VAL A 41 21.47 -3.78 0.53
N PRO A 42 21.02 -4.66 1.45
CA PRO A 42 21.91 -5.68 1.99
C PRO A 42 22.37 -6.59 0.85
N GLU A 43 23.67 -6.87 0.81
CA GLU A 43 24.25 -7.79 -0.16
C GLU A 43 23.89 -9.24 0.24
N VAL A 44 22.65 -9.62 -0.07
CA VAL A 44 22.14 -11.00 -0.05
C VAL A 44 22.67 -11.72 -1.29
N GLY A 45 22.55 -11.08 -2.46
CA GLY A 45 23.39 -11.32 -3.64
C GLY A 45 23.60 -12.79 -4.02
N GLY A 46 22.56 -13.45 -4.52
CA GLY A 46 22.64 -14.87 -4.88
C GLY A 46 21.52 -15.36 -5.77
N ASN A 47 21.80 -16.42 -6.54
CA ASN A 47 20.76 -17.17 -7.24
C ASN A 47 20.01 -18.08 -6.24
N GLY A 48 18.82 -18.53 -6.62
CA GLY A 48 18.19 -19.68 -5.98
C GLY A 48 17.75 -19.53 -4.52
N HIS A 49 17.58 -18.30 -4.06
CA HIS A 49 17.25 -17.98 -2.66
C HIS A 49 15.86 -18.52 -2.26
N ALA A 50 15.74 -19.03 -1.04
CA ALA A 50 14.43 -19.16 -0.39
C ALA A 50 14.55 -18.93 1.11
N GLU A 51 13.44 -18.55 1.73
CA GLU A 51 13.31 -18.39 3.17
C GLU A 51 12.46 -19.48 3.85
N THR A 52 12.74 -19.71 5.13
CA THR A 52 11.86 -20.43 6.05
C THR A 52 10.48 -19.76 6.11
N TRP A 53 9.46 -20.55 6.41
CA TRP A 53 8.03 -20.18 6.47
C TRP A 53 7.65 -19.14 7.56
N ASP A 54 8.61 -18.45 8.13
CA ASP A 54 8.46 -17.28 9.01
C ASP A 54 9.23 -16.04 8.49
N GLY A 55 10.04 -16.16 7.44
CA GLY A 55 10.83 -15.06 6.87
C GLY A 55 12.14 -14.79 7.60
N ARG A 56 12.61 -15.73 8.43
CA ARG A 56 13.81 -15.53 9.25
C ARG A 56 15.09 -16.06 8.69
N VAL A 57 15.09 -17.22 8.05
CA VAL A 57 16.32 -17.87 7.63
C VAL A 57 16.32 -18.02 6.13
N PHE A 58 17.28 -17.33 5.51
CA PHE A 58 17.50 -17.32 4.07
C PHE A 58 18.61 -18.31 3.75
N VAL A 59 18.36 -19.18 2.76
CA VAL A 59 19.34 -20.11 2.19
C VAL A 59 19.54 -19.70 0.73
N ILE A 60 20.78 -19.35 0.37
CA ILE A 60 21.09 -18.58 -0.85
C ILE A 60 22.36 -19.11 -1.52
N THR A 61 22.45 -19.13 -2.86
CA THR A 61 23.68 -19.55 -3.56
C THR A 61 24.56 -18.33 -3.86
N ARG A 62 25.81 -18.35 -3.39
CA ARG A 62 26.79 -17.31 -3.74
C ARG A 62 28.22 -17.84 -3.70
N GLY A 63 29.15 -17.00 -4.18
CA GLY A 63 30.58 -17.19 -3.92
C GLY A 63 30.92 -16.86 -2.47
N TYR A 64 31.54 -17.80 -1.76
CA TYR A 64 31.95 -17.70 -0.36
C TYR A 64 33.26 -18.49 -0.14
N GLN A 65 34.26 -17.89 0.50
CA GLN A 65 35.58 -18.50 0.77
C GLN A 65 36.25 -19.14 -0.48
N GLY A 66 36.04 -18.56 -1.67
CA GLY A 66 36.61 -19.04 -2.94
C GLY A 66 35.84 -20.19 -3.61
N ARG A 67 34.67 -20.58 -3.08
CA ARG A 67 33.82 -21.65 -3.62
C ARG A 67 32.40 -21.12 -3.87
N ILE A 68 31.66 -21.73 -4.79
CA ILE A 68 30.21 -21.47 -4.94
C ILE A 68 29.46 -22.46 -4.04
N GLY A 69 28.44 -22.00 -3.33
CA GLY A 69 27.62 -22.88 -2.50
C GLY A 69 26.41 -22.23 -1.84
N TRP A 70 25.65 -23.06 -1.13
CA TRP A 70 24.63 -22.65 -0.18
C TRP A 70 25.28 -22.04 1.06
N VAL A 71 24.98 -20.77 1.32
CA VAL A 71 25.18 -20.15 2.63
C VAL A 71 23.83 -19.88 3.29
N VAL A 72 23.83 -19.93 4.61
CA VAL A 72 22.67 -19.66 5.44
C VAL A 72 22.91 -18.36 6.19
N ARG A 73 21.92 -17.47 6.15
CA ARG A 73 21.87 -16.25 6.95
C ARG A 73 20.54 -16.22 7.68
N VAL A 74 20.58 -15.97 8.98
CA VAL A 74 19.37 -15.47 9.63
C VAL A 74 19.27 -14.00 9.23
N LEU A 75 18.15 -13.61 8.61
CA LEU A 75 17.70 -12.23 8.60
C LEU A 75 17.66 -11.84 10.07
N ARG A 76 18.63 -11.00 10.43
CA ARG A 76 18.54 -10.11 11.55
C ARG A 76 17.90 -8.88 10.95
N PRO A 77 16.57 -8.80 10.79
CA PRO A 77 16.00 -7.48 10.74
C PRO A 77 16.71 -6.66 11.84
N GLU A 78 16.86 -7.21 13.05
CA GLU A 78 17.46 -6.58 14.23
C GLU A 78 18.72 -5.73 14.02
N GLY A 79 19.64 -6.05 13.13
CA GLY A 79 20.81 -5.19 12.91
C GLY A 79 20.59 -3.97 12.00
N VAL A 80 19.41 -3.78 11.38
CA VAL A 80 19.12 -2.58 10.55
C VAL A 80 19.00 -1.35 11.44
N ARG A 81 19.64 -0.25 11.02
CA ARG A 81 19.65 1.07 11.68
C ARG A 81 19.39 2.16 10.63
N LEU A 82 18.87 3.33 11.02
CA LEU A 82 18.91 4.48 10.10
C LEU A 82 20.29 5.13 10.10
N ALA A 83 20.71 5.64 8.94
CA ALA A 83 21.77 6.63 8.83
C ALA A 83 21.32 7.98 9.43
N PRO A 84 22.25 8.92 9.68
CA PRO A 84 21.90 10.31 10.06
C PRO A 84 21.01 11.04 9.05
N SER A 85 20.92 10.57 7.81
CA SER A 85 20.01 11.05 6.76
C SER A 85 18.58 10.47 6.85
N GLY A 86 18.26 9.68 7.89
CA GLY A 86 16.96 9.04 8.07
C GLY A 86 16.71 7.80 7.19
N GLN A 87 17.63 7.44 6.29
CA GLN A 87 17.47 6.26 5.43
C GLN A 87 17.96 4.97 6.11
N PRO A 88 17.29 3.81 5.89
CA PRO A 88 17.73 2.54 6.44
C PRO A 88 19.07 2.08 5.88
N THR A 89 19.92 1.60 6.79
CA THR A 89 21.22 0.99 6.50
C THR A 89 21.17 -0.48 6.91
N PHE A 90 21.32 -1.35 5.91
CA PHE A 90 21.12 -2.77 6.07
C PHE A 90 22.42 -3.54 6.41
N GLY A 91 23.48 -2.84 6.84
CA GLY A 91 24.77 -3.44 7.19
C GLY A 91 24.72 -4.44 8.35
N GLY A 92 23.68 -4.40 9.19
CA GLY A 92 23.38 -5.42 10.19
C GLY A 92 22.18 -6.33 9.87
N ALA A 93 21.53 -6.17 8.71
CA ALA A 93 20.24 -6.80 8.35
C ALA A 93 20.23 -8.33 8.30
N PHE A 94 21.41 -8.94 8.34
CA PHE A 94 21.61 -10.37 8.27
C PHE A 94 22.77 -10.75 9.18
N SER A 95 22.79 -11.99 9.63
CA SER A 95 23.99 -12.56 10.25
C SER A 95 25.17 -12.58 9.25
N PRO A 96 26.40 -12.74 9.75
CA PRO A 96 27.46 -13.39 9.00
C PRO A 96 26.95 -14.70 8.38
N GLU A 97 27.53 -15.06 7.25
CA GLU A 97 27.18 -16.26 6.50
C GLU A 97 27.78 -17.50 7.16
N VAL A 98 26.97 -18.56 7.28
CA VAL A 98 27.43 -19.89 7.65
C VAL A 98 27.24 -20.80 6.45
N GLY A 99 28.33 -21.44 6.01
CA GLY A 99 28.28 -22.43 4.93
C GLY A 99 27.41 -23.62 5.30
N LEU A 100 26.59 -24.06 4.34
CA LEU A 100 25.79 -25.29 4.45
C LEU A 100 26.35 -26.39 3.55
N GLU A 101 26.69 -26.06 2.30
CA GLU A 101 27.25 -26.98 1.32
C GLU A 101 27.83 -26.19 0.13
N PHE A 102 28.96 -26.65 -0.42
CA PHE A 102 29.64 -26.00 -1.54
C PHE A 102 29.90 -26.98 -2.70
N ASN A 103 29.96 -26.45 -3.92
CA ASN A 103 30.39 -27.19 -5.11
C ASN A 103 31.69 -27.95 -4.82
N GLY A 104 31.67 -29.26 -5.05
CA GLY A 104 32.82 -30.16 -4.81
C GLY A 104 32.96 -30.68 -3.37
N ASP A 105 32.03 -30.40 -2.45
CA ASP A 105 31.98 -31.12 -1.17
C ASP A 105 31.64 -32.61 -1.39
N PRO A 106 32.29 -33.55 -0.68
CA PRO A 106 31.95 -34.97 -0.78
C PRO A 106 30.46 -35.24 -0.42
N GLY A 107 29.70 -35.76 -1.38
CA GLY A 107 28.26 -36.00 -1.24
C GLY A 107 27.37 -34.76 -1.50
N GLY A 108 27.96 -33.59 -1.71
CA GLY A 108 27.24 -32.36 -2.02
C GLY A 108 26.70 -32.30 -3.44
N LEU A 109 25.76 -31.39 -3.69
CA LEU A 109 25.24 -31.11 -5.02
C LEU A 109 26.21 -30.24 -5.83
N THR A 110 26.18 -30.40 -7.15
CA THR A 110 26.86 -29.53 -8.11
C THR A 110 25.95 -28.38 -8.54
N ASP A 111 26.59 -27.26 -8.86
CA ASP A 111 26.01 -26.07 -9.52
C ASP A 111 24.69 -25.60 -8.92
N HIS A 112 24.68 -25.38 -7.60
CA HIS A 112 23.50 -24.93 -6.85
C HIS A 112 22.78 -23.76 -7.55
N ASN A 113 21.54 -24.01 -7.97
CA ASN A 113 20.77 -23.10 -8.84
C ASN A 113 19.49 -22.57 -8.16
N ALA A 114 18.67 -23.43 -7.53
CA ALA A 114 17.48 -23.04 -6.77
C ALA A 114 17.03 -24.11 -5.77
N LEU A 115 16.21 -23.72 -4.79
CA LEU A 115 15.50 -24.61 -3.87
C LEU A 115 14.18 -23.97 -3.37
N ALA A 116 13.32 -24.78 -2.75
CA ALA A 116 12.14 -24.34 -2.00
C ALA A 116 12.14 -24.97 -0.59
N ILE A 117 11.73 -24.19 0.41
CA ILE A 117 11.76 -24.60 1.83
C ILE A 117 10.33 -24.73 2.38
N VAL A 118 10.02 -25.90 2.94
CA VAL A 118 8.78 -26.16 3.70
C VAL A 118 9.15 -26.74 5.09
N PRO A 119 8.26 -26.69 6.10
CA PRO A 119 8.50 -27.37 7.37
C PRO A 119 8.63 -28.89 7.13
N THR A 120 9.55 -29.58 7.83
CA THR A 120 9.56 -31.06 7.81
C THR A 120 8.20 -31.59 8.29
N PRO A 121 7.48 -32.36 7.46
CA PRO A 121 6.18 -32.91 7.82
C PRO A 121 6.24 -33.79 9.06
N GLY A 122 5.26 -33.68 9.95
CA GLY A 122 5.20 -34.43 11.21
C GLY A 122 6.03 -33.85 12.36
N VAL A 123 6.85 -32.83 12.13
CA VAL A 123 7.42 -32.01 13.22
C VAL A 123 6.33 -31.08 13.75
N GLY A 124 6.15 -31.03 15.07
CA GLY A 124 5.06 -30.30 15.73
C GLY A 124 5.24 -28.77 15.70
N ALA A 125 5.75 -28.19 16.79
CA ALA A 125 6.20 -26.80 16.74
C ALA A 125 7.44 -26.70 15.84
N ASN A 126 7.39 -25.87 14.80
CA ASN A 126 8.50 -25.72 13.86
C ASN A 126 8.57 -24.26 13.37
N PRO A 127 9.63 -23.50 13.68
CA PRO A 127 10.78 -23.88 14.50
C PRO A 127 10.44 -24.16 15.98
N PHE A 128 11.30 -24.89 16.68
CA PHE A 128 11.17 -25.23 18.11
C PHE A 128 12.34 -24.71 18.96
N ARG A 129 12.11 -24.59 20.28
CA ARG A 129 13.17 -24.25 21.24
C ARG A 129 14.07 -25.44 21.53
N SER A 130 15.37 -25.19 21.61
CA SER A 130 16.39 -26.24 21.55
C SER A 130 17.65 -25.94 22.37
N ASP A 131 18.52 -26.93 22.48
CA ASP A 131 19.92 -26.76 22.88
C ASP A 131 20.84 -26.44 21.69
N ALA A 132 22.14 -26.26 21.97
CA ALA A 132 23.14 -25.90 20.96
C ALA A 132 23.34 -26.96 19.86
N GLY A 133 22.99 -28.23 20.10
CA GLY A 133 23.05 -29.31 19.12
C GLY A 133 21.82 -29.39 18.21
N GLY A 134 20.78 -28.62 18.54
CA GLY A 134 19.49 -28.62 17.86
C GLY A 134 18.51 -29.67 18.40
N GLN A 135 18.71 -30.19 19.61
CA GLN A 135 17.76 -31.11 20.23
C GLN A 135 16.62 -30.33 20.93
N PRO A 136 15.34 -30.77 20.83
CA PRO A 136 14.22 -30.09 21.47
C PRO A 136 14.40 -29.95 22.99
N ARG A 137 14.22 -28.74 23.53
CA ARG A 137 14.37 -28.46 24.95
C ARG A 137 13.41 -27.37 25.41
N ALA A 138 12.57 -27.69 26.40
CA ALA A 138 11.71 -26.70 27.05
C ALA A 138 12.57 -25.59 27.68
N GLY A 139 12.23 -24.32 27.40
CA GLY A 139 13.04 -23.16 27.80
C GLY A 139 14.41 -23.06 27.11
N GLY A 140 14.64 -23.82 26.02
CA GLY A 140 15.91 -23.81 25.29
C GLY A 140 16.29 -22.43 24.74
N ALA A 141 17.55 -22.03 24.93
CA ALA A 141 18.07 -20.73 24.49
C ALA A 141 18.20 -20.61 22.96
N TYR A 142 18.21 -21.73 22.25
CA TYR A 142 18.33 -21.80 20.79
C TYR A 142 16.96 -21.96 20.14
N LEU A 143 16.90 -21.68 18.84
CA LEU A 143 15.74 -21.91 18.00
C LEU A 143 16.17 -22.79 16.82
N THR A 144 15.52 -23.94 16.63
CA THR A 144 15.84 -24.89 15.57
C THR A 144 14.72 -24.97 14.54
N TYR A 145 15.08 -24.75 13.29
CA TYR A 145 14.27 -25.04 12.11
C TYR A 145 14.59 -26.47 11.64
N ASP A 146 13.55 -27.27 11.44
CA ASP A 146 13.64 -28.58 10.82
C ASP A 146 12.91 -28.50 9.48
N ALA A 147 13.65 -28.34 8.40
CA ALA A 147 13.13 -28.03 7.08
C ALA A 147 13.22 -29.23 6.14
N LEU A 148 12.20 -29.39 5.31
CA LEU A 148 12.29 -30.16 4.08
C LEU A 148 12.60 -29.18 2.94
N VAL A 149 13.69 -29.46 2.22
CA VAL A 149 14.20 -28.65 1.13
C VAL A 149 13.99 -29.40 -0.17
N TYR A 150 13.12 -28.89 -1.04
CA TYR A 150 13.01 -29.32 -2.42
C TYR A 150 14.08 -28.61 -3.25
N THR A 151 14.85 -29.33 -4.05
CA THR A 151 15.98 -28.80 -4.82
C THR A 151 16.21 -29.68 -6.04
N GLN A 152 16.89 -29.17 -7.05
CA GLN A 152 17.36 -29.98 -8.17
C GLN A 152 18.84 -30.35 -8.01
N ARG A 153 19.24 -31.48 -8.62
CA ARG A 153 20.58 -31.57 -9.22
C ARG A 153 20.58 -30.66 -10.44
N TYR A 154 21.60 -29.81 -10.57
CA TYR A 154 21.79 -29.00 -11.76
C TYR A 154 23.12 -29.41 -12.38
N ALA A 155 23.02 -29.99 -13.57
CA ALA A 155 24.13 -30.41 -14.43
C ALA A 155 23.52 -30.73 -15.80
N PRO A 156 24.21 -30.48 -16.92
CA PRO A 156 23.66 -30.76 -18.25
C PRO A 156 23.12 -32.20 -18.36
N GLN A 157 21.81 -32.34 -18.58
CA GLN A 157 21.08 -33.62 -18.71
C GLN A 157 20.78 -34.37 -17.39
N ASP A 158 21.20 -33.87 -16.22
CA ASP A 158 20.86 -34.45 -14.90
C ASP A 158 19.99 -33.52 -14.03
N ASP A 159 19.19 -32.67 -14.67
CA ASP A 159 18.20 -31.74 -14.08
C ASP A 159 17.06 -32.47 -13.35
N ARG A 160 17.36 -33.21 -12.27
CA ARG A 160 16.42 -34.01 -11.50
C ARG A 160 16.01 -33.32 -10.22
N MET A 161 14.71 -33.29 -9.94
CA MET A 161 14.18 -32.82 -8.67
C MET A 161 14.45 -33.85 -7.56
N GLY A 162 14.70 -33.37 -6.36
CA GLY A 162 14.89 -34.14 -5.15
C GLY A 162 14.48 -33.37 -3.92
N GLN A 163 14.62 -34.03 -2.78
CA GLN A 163 14.43 -33.45 -1.46
C GLN A 163 15.63 -33.76 -0.55
N ARG A 164 15.83 -32.92 0.47
CA ARG A 164 16.75 -33.14 1.58
C ARG A 164 16.14 -32.61 2.87
N ARG A 165 16.45 -33.21 4.02
CA ARG A 165 16.16 -32.58 5.31
C ARG A 165 17.32 -31.69 5.74
N LEU A 166 17.00 -30.52 6.28
CA LEU A 166 17.93 -29.47 6.68
C LEU A 166 17.62 -29.06 8.13
N GLN A 167 18.61 -29.16 9.01
CA GLN A 167 18.53 -28.56 10.34
C GLN A 167 19.30 -27.24 10.37
N ILE A 168 18.66 -26.19 10.87
CA ILE A 168 19.29 -24.90 11.13
C ILE A 168 19.06 -24.53 12.59
N VAL A 169 20.13 -24.33 13.35
CA VAL A 169 20.09 -23.91 14.76
C VAL A 169 20.50 -22.44 14.82
N ILE A 170 19.68 -21.61 15.45
CA ILE A 170 19.93 -20.18 15.67
C ILE A 170 20.25 -19.94 17.15
N ALA A 171 21.40 -19.31 17.43
CA ALA A 171 21.76 -18.78 18.74
C ALA A 171 21.27 -17.34 18.88
N GLU A 172 20.89 -16.95 20.10
CA GLU A 172 20.29 -15.64 20.42
C GLU A 172 19.16 -15.24 19.44
N PRO A 173 18.22 -16.14 19.11
CA PRO A 173 17.15 -15.88 18.15
C PRO A 173 16.31 -14.68 18.60
N TYR A 174 15.84 -13.88 17.64
CA TYR A 174 14.99 -12.70 17.88
C TYR A 174 15.73 -11.53 18.58
N THR A 175 17.03 -11.35 18.28
CA THR A 175 17.91 -10.29 18.81
C THR A 175 18.82 -9.70 17.72
N PRO A 176 19.40 -8.48 17.91
CA PRO A 176 20.44 -7.94 17.02
C PRO A 176 21.70 -8.81 16.89
N GLN A 177 21.91 -9.76 17.80
CA GLN A 177 23.03 -10.68 17.82
C GLN A 177 22.74 -12.04 17.16
N ALA A 178 21.46 -12.32 16.86
CA ALA A 178 20.96 -13.61 16.36
C ALA A 178 21.84 -14.18 15.25
N ARG A 179 22.33 -15.42 15.40
CA ARG A 179 23.29 -16.01 14.45
C ARG A 179 22.99 -17.47 14.20
N VAL A 180 23.30 -17.94 12.99
CA VAL A 180 23.33 -19.36 12.69
C VAL A 180 24.42 -19.99 13.57
N GLN A 181 24.01 -20.85 14.51
CA GLN A 181 24.88 -21.64 15.38
C GLN A 181 25.42 -22.88 14.65
N SER A 182 24.57 -23.48 13.81
CA SER A 182 24.95 -24.48 12.81
C SER A 182 23.85 -24.58 11.75
N ALA A 183 24.23 -24.88 10.52
CA ALA A 183 23.33 -25.37 9.48
C ALA A 183 23.92 -26.67 8.93
N ARG A 184 23.09 -27.71 8.76
CA ARG A 184 23.53 -28.97 8.14
C ARG A 184 22.36 -29.72 7.51
N PHE A 185 22.60 -30.32 6.35
CA PHE A 185 21.69 -31.35 5.85
C PHE A 185 21.74 -32.57 6.78
N LEU A 186 20.57 -33.12 7.09
CA LEU A 186 20.40 -34.37 7.85
C LEU A 186 20.29 -35.60 6.92
N THR A 187 20.13 -35.37 5.61
CA THR A 187 20.09 -36.42 4.59
C THR A 187 20.82 -35.98 3.32
N ASP A 188 21.36 -36.96 2.61
CA ASP A 188 21.78 -36.82 1.22
C ASP A 188 20.61 -36.45 0.31
N PHE A 189 20.91 -36.09 -0.95
CA PHE A 189 19.90 -35.84 -1.98
C PHE A 189 19.06 -37.09 -2.27
N GLN A 190 17.75 -36.97 -2.09
CA GLN A 190 16.78 -38.02 -2.38
C GLN A 190 15.94 -37.62 -3.61
N GLU A 191 16.11 -38.32 -4.73
CA GLU A 191 15.40 -38.07 -6.00
C GLU A 191 13.86 -38.22 -5.84
N LEU A 192 13.08 -37.25 -6.33
CA LEU A 192 11.62 -37.34 -6.38
C LEU A 192 11.19 -38.13 -7.62
N ARG A 193 10.25 -39.07 -7.46
CA ARG A 193 9.74 -39.90 -8.55
C ARG A 193 8.22 -39.94 -8.69
N ALA A 194 7.78 -39.89 -9.94
CA ALA A 194 6.46 -40.30 -10.38
C ALA A 194 6.52 -41.75 -10.89
N GLY A 195 6.14 -42.70 -10.04
CA GLY A 195 6.39 -44.13 -10.28
C GLY A 195 7.89 -44.40 -10.34
N ASN A 196 8.37 -45.00 -11.44
CA ASN A 196 9.80 -45.23 -11.64
C ASN A 196 10.56 -44.00 -12.19
N SER A 197 9.87 -43.02 -12.76
CA SER A 197 10.49 -41.88 -13.46
C SER A 197 10.88 -40.75 -12.50
N PRO A 198 12.10 -40.19 -12.58
CA PRO A 198 12.44 -38.95 -11.87
C PRO A 198 11.55 -37.80 -12.33
N LEU A 199 11.23 -36.87 -11.45
CA LEU A 199 10.75 -35.54 -11.85
C LEU A 199 11.94 -34.72 -12.38
N ARG A 200 11.79 -34.00 -13.50
CA ARG A 200 12.87 -33.20 -14.12
C ARG A 200 12.49 -31.73 -14.35
N GLY A 201 13.48 -30.85 -14.22
CA GLY A 201 13.39 -29.41 -14.43
C GLY A 201 14.22 -28.62 -13.40
N ILE A 202 13.97 -27.32 -13.30
CA ILE A 202 14.69 -26.39 -12.43
C ILE A 202 13.74 -25.41 -11.74
N GLU A 203 14.25 -24.64 -10.78
CA GLU A 203 13.54 -23.51 -10.14
C GLU A 203 12.22 -23.93 -9.47
N PRO A 204 12.27 -24.80 -8.43
CA PRO A 204 11.09 -25.24 -7.70
C PRO A 204 10.51 -24.15 -6.80
N THR A 205 9.18 -24.19 -6.67
CA THR A 205 8.40 -23.52 -5.64
C THR A 205 7.37 -24.52 -5.09
N ALA A 206 6.97 -24.37 -3.83
CA ALA A 206 6.08 -25.32 -3.17
C ALA A 206 5.08 -24.61 -2.24
N THR A 207 3.86 -25.17 -2.21
CA THR A 207 2.87 -24.90 -1.16
C THR A 207 3.45 -25.22 0.23
N PHE A 208 3.03 -24.50 1.26
CA PHE A 208 3.60 -24.61 2.62
C PHE A 208 3.48 -26.01 3.23
N ASP A 209 2.46 -26.77 2.84
CA ASP A 209 2.23 -28.14 3.29
C ASP A 209 3.05 -29.20 2.53
N GLY A 210 3.80 -28.81 1.49
CA GLY A 210 4.60 -29.71 0.65
C GLY A 210 3.80 -30.65 -0.26
N HIS A 211 2.48 -30.45 -0.40
CA HIS A 211 1.62 -31.33 -1.21
C HIS A 211 1.63 -31.00 -2.71
N LEU A 212 1.86 -29.74 -3.09
CA LEU A 212 1.94 -29.27 -4.48
C LEU A 212 3.30 -28.59 -4.72
N LEU A 213 4.03 -29.11 -5.70
CA LEU A 213 5.30 -28.60 -6.23
C LEU A 213 5.06 -28.03 -7.64
N ILE A 214 5.57 -26.82 -7.91
CA ILE A 214 5.54 -26.16 -9.22
C ILE A 214 6.99 -25.79 -9.59
N TRP A 215 7.37 -25.87 -10.87
CA TRP A 215 8.74 -25.59 -11.32
C TRP A 215 8.81 -25.27 -12.82
N GLN A 216 9.99 -24.87 -13.32
CA GLN A 216 10.24 -24.67 -14.75
C GLN A 216 10.71 -25.97 -15.41
N GLY A 217 9.95 -26.49 -16.39
CA GLY A 217 10.22 -27.78 -17.03
C GLY A 217 9.48 -27.96 -18.36
N HIS A 218 9.13 -29.21 -18.69
CA HIS A 218 8.37 -29.57 -19.89
C HIS A 218 7.47 -30.79 -19.67
N PRO A 219 6.29 -30.93 -20.32
CA PRO A 219 5.37 -32.07 -20.13
C PRO A 219 5.96 -33.44 -20.47
N ASP A 220 6.93 -33.50 -21.38
CA ASP A 220 7.64 -34.75 -21.71
C ASP A 220 8.57 -35.23 -20.57
N ASN A 221 8.81 -34.39 -19.56
CA ASN A 221 9.68 -34.67 -18.40
C ASN A 221 11.09 -35.12 -18.84
N ASP A 222 11.66 -34.41 -19.82
CA ASP A 222 12.91 -34.72 -20.49
C ASP A 222 14.09 -33.80 -20.10
N GLY A 223 13.82 -32.76 -19.31
CA GLY A 223 14.80 -31.75 -18.90
C GLY A 223 14.75 -30.46 -19.74
N LYS A 224 13.88 -30.35 -20.75
CA LYS A 224 13.56 -29.03 -21.34
C LYS A 224 12.88 -28.14 -20.29
N ILE A 225 12.98 -26.84 -20.49
CA ILE A 225 12.45 -25.78 -19.61
C ILE A 225 11.44 -24.88 -20.38
N ASP A 226 11.17 -23.68 -19.87
CA ASP A 226 10.26 -22.65 -20.43
C ASP A 226 8.75 -22.92 -20.36
N VAL A 227 8.31 -24.04 -19.77
CA VAL A 227 6.91 -24.32 -19.42
C VAL A 227 6.78 -24.41 -17.91
N LEU A 228 5.70 -23.83 -17.34
CA LEU A 228 5.41 -23.98 -15.92
C LEU A 228 4.72 -25.32 -15.65
N MET A 229 5.39 -26.15 -14.87
CA MET A 229 5.05 -27.55 -14.60
C MET A 229 4.62 -27.73 -13.15
N TYR A 230 3.75 -28.71 -12.87
CA TYR A 230 3.40 -29.11 -11.51
C TYR A 230 3.34 -30.62 -11.29
N SER A 231 3.42 -31.01 -10.01
CA SER A 231 3.19 -32.35 -9.50
C SER A 231 2.69 -32.29 -8.05
N THR A 232 1.94 -33.31 -7.64
CA THR A 232 1.35 -33.43 -6.30
C THR A 232 1.72 -34.74 -5.63
N THR A 233 1.80 -34.76 -4.30
CA THR A 233 2.01 -35.99 -3.49
C THR A 233 0.91 -36.18 -2.45
N GLN A 234 0.56 -37.43 -2.13
CA GLN A 234 -0.31 -37.75 -0.98
C GLN A 234 0.43 -37.63 0.36
N THR A 235 1.76 -37.74 0.34
CA THR A 235 2.61 -37.78 1.53
C THR A 235 3.77 -36.79 1.33
N PRO A 236 3.68 -35.57 1.86
CA PRO A 236 4.79 -34.63 1.90
C PRO A 236 6.01 -35.26 2.59
N GLY A 237 7.21 -34.98 2.08
CA GLY A 237 8.42 -35.68 2.53
C GLY A 237 8.62 -37.10 1.99
N ALA A 238 7.70 -37.64 1.18
CA ALA A 238 7.95 -38.87 0.43
C ALA A 238 8.71 -38.61 -0.87
N THR A 239 9.68 -39.48 -1.18
CA THR A 239 10.43 -39.48 -2.46
C THR A 239 9.64 -40.15 -3.60
N GLN A 240 8.64 -40.96 -3.25
CA GLN A 240 7.82 -41.77 -4.14
C GLN A 240 6.36 -41.31 -4.10
N GLY A 241 5.59 -41.65 -5.13
CA GLY A 241 4.14 -41.37 -5.16
C GLY A 241 3.76 -39.97 -5.62
N TRP A 242 4.69 -39.24 -6.24
CA TRP A 242 4.38 -37.98 -6.93
C TRP A 242 3.58 -38.24 -8.22
N SER A 243 2.72 -37.31 -8.61
CA SER A 243 2.00 -37.40 -9.89
C SER A 243 2.95 -37.13 -11.08
N PRO A 244 2.72 -37.73 -12.26
CA PRO A 244 3.46 -37.37 -13.47
C PRO A 244 3.35 -35.85 -13.76
N PRO A 245 4.45 -35.17 -14.14
CA PRO A 245 4.46 -33.74 -14.44
C PRO A 245 3.42 -33.31 -15.47
N ARG A 246 2.78 -32.16 -15.23
CA ARG A 246 1.74 -31.58 -16.10
C ARG A 246 1.95 -30.07 -16.24
N SER A 247 1.62 -29.51 -17.40
CA SER A 247 1.54 -28.04 -17.59
C SER A 247 0.54 -27.46 -16.58
N ILE A 248 0.82 -26.31 -15.97
CA ILE A 248 -0.06 -25.67 -14.98
C ILE A 248 -1.51 -25.45 -15.47
N ALA A 249 -1.71 -25.37 -16.80
CA ALA A 249 -3.04 -25.33 -17.42
C ALA A 249 -3.92 -26.57 -17.13
N ASP A 250 -3.33 -27.73 -16.82
CA ASP A 250 -4.07 -28.95 -16.47
C ASP A 250 -4.68 -28.90 -15.06
N LEU A 251 -4.24 -28.00 -14.16
CA LEU A 251 -4.71 -27.95 -12.76
C LEU A 251 -6.24 -28.00 -12.67
N TYR A 252 -6.92 -27.09 -13.37
CA TYR A 252 -8.38 -27.07 -13.42
C TYR A 252 -8.95 -28.21 -14.26
N HIS A 253 -8.48 -28.40 -15.49
CA HIS A 253 -9.11 -29.30 -16.47
C HIS A 253 -8.88 -30.80 -16.19
N ARG A 254 -8.02 -31.15 -15.23
CA ARG A 254 -7.57 -32.52 -14.99
C ARG A 254 -7.56 -32.95 -13.53
N ASP A 255 -7.09 -32.09 -12.63
CA ASP A 255 -6.76 -32.50 -11.25
C ASP A 255 -7.49 -31.75 -10.13
N ARG A 256 -8.30 -30.73 -10.43
CA ARG A 256 -9.03 -29.95 -9.40
C ARG A 256 -9.82 -30.82 -8.40
N ASP A 257 -10.38 -31.93 -8.88
CA ASP A 257 -11.19 -32.90 -8.13
C ASP A 257 -10.35 -34.07 -7.59
N THR A 258 -9.07 -34.18 -7.96
CA THR A 258 -8.14 -35.17 -7.42
C THR A 258 -7.92 -34.88 -5.93
N LEU A 259 -8.16 -35.88 -5.08
CA LEU A 259 -7.83 -35.79 -3.66
C LEU A 259 -6.31 -35.82 -3.48
N VAL A 260 -5.76 -34.84 -2.76
CA VAL A 260 -4.36 -34.70 -2.40
C VAL A 260 -4.28 -34.54 -0.89
N GLY A 261 -3.69 -35.51 -0.19
CA GLY A 261 -3.74 -35.59 1.28
C GLY A 261 -5.18 -35.63 1.82
N GLY A 262 -6.08 -36.31 1.10
CA GLY A 262 -7.50 -36.41 1.44
C GLY A 262 -8.39 -35.20 1.10
N ILE A 263 -7.84 -34.11 0.56
CA ILE A 263 -8.58 -32.87 0.23
C ILE A 263 -8.53 -32.63 -1.29
N PRO A 264 -9.64 -32.24 -1.96
CA PRO A 264 -9.63 -31.90 -3.39
C PRO A 264 -8.62 -30.80 -3.73
N LEU A 265 -7.89 -30.92 -4.84
CA LEU A 265 -6.82 -29.97 -5.18
C LEU A 265 -7.30 -28.51 -5.29
N ARG A 266 -8.53 -28.25 -5.76
CA ARG A 266 -9.12 -26.88 -5.75
C ARG A 266 -9.30 -26.25 -4.36
N GLU A 267 -9.36 -27.07 -3.32
CA GLU A 267 -9.56 -26.63 -1.93
C GLU A 267 -8.22 -26.51 -1.19
N ARG A 268 -7.20 -27.30 -1.60
CA ARG A 268 -5.82 -27.19 -1.11
C ARG A 268 -4.99 -26.12 -1.83
N ALA A 269 -5.26 -25.88 -3.12
CA ALA A 269 -4.59 -24.90 -3.97
C ALA A 269 -5.62 -24.20 -4.88
N PRO A 270 -6.20 -23.06 -4.45
CA PRO A 270 -7.29 -22.37 -5.17
C PRO A 270 -6.97 -21.93 -6.61
N LEU A 271 -5.69 -21.90 -7.02
CA LEU A 271 -5.29 -21.77 -8.42
C LEU A 271 -5.97 -22.80 -9.35
N ALA A 272 -6.29 -24.00 -8.84
CA ALA A 272 -6.99 -25.06 -9.58
C ALA A 272 -8.53 -24.90 -9.63
N ALA A 273 -9.11 -23.86 -9.03
CA ALA A 273 -10.57 -23.72 -8.90
C ALA A 273 -11.30 -23.25 -10.18
N GLN A 274 -10.60 -22.61 -11.12
CA GLN A 274 -11.16 -22.09 -12.39
C GLN A 274 -10.16 -22.27 -13.55
N PRO A 275 -10.61 -22.24 -14.82
CA PRO A 275 -9.71 -22.24 -15.97
C PRO A 275 -8.78 -21.02 -15.93
N LEU A 276 -7.48 -21.23 -16.14
CA LEU A 276 -6.55 -20.14 -16.43
C LEU A 276 -6.93 -19.50 -17.78
N ARG A 277 -6.86 -18.18 -17.89
CA ARG A 277 -7.21 -17.41 -19.10
C ARG A 277 -6.09 -16.46 -19.51
N ALA A 278 -5.90 -16.23 -20.80
CA ALA A 278 -4.97 -15.20 -21.29
C ALA A 278 -5.60 -13.80 -21.20
N ASN A 279 -4.82 -12.74 -21.43
CA ASN A 279 -5.32 -11.38 -21.28
C ASN A 279 -6.32 -10.95 -22.36
N ASP A 280 -6.49 -11.72 -23.45
CA ASP A 280 -7.60 -11.59 -24.40
C ASP A 280 -8.91 -12.29 -23.93
N GLY A 281 -8.90 -12.87 -22.72
CA GLY A 281 -10.00 -13.64 -22.15
C GLY A 281 -10.05 -15.11 -22.61
N SER A 282 -9.22 -15.53 -23.56
CA SER A 282 -9.27 -16.90 -24.08
C SER A 282 -8.68 -17.92 -23.10
N GLU A 283 -9.42 -18.98 -22.81
CA GLU A 283 -9.04 -19.98 -21.79
C GLU A 283 -7.87 -20.84 -22.25
N PHE A 284 -6.88 -21.05 -21.38
CA PHE A 284 -5.93 -22.15 -21.53
C PHE A 284 -6.67 -23.47 -21.35
N ARG A 285 -6.43 -24.42 -22.25
CA ARG A 285 -7.07 -25.74 -22.31
C ARG A 285 -6.16 -26.82 -21.73
N ARG A 286 -6.73 -27.99 -21.46
CA ARG A 286 -5.97 -29.20 -21.10
C ARG A 286 -4.88 -29.46 -22.14
N GLY A 287 -3.63 -29.57 -21.70
CA GLY A 287 -2.45 -29.75 -22.55
C GLY A 287 -1.86 -28.48 -23.18
N ASP A 288 -2.46 -27.29 -23.01
CA ASP A 288 -1.83 -26.05 -23.46
C ASP A 288 -0.52 -25.79 -22.69
N LEU A 289 0.53 -25.35 -23.39
CA LEU A 289 1.80 -24.98 -22.77
C LEU A 289 1.72 -23.57 -22.18
N TYR A 290 1.72 -23.47 -20.85
CA TYR A 290 1.81 -22.19 -20.16
C TYR A 290 3.29 -21.79 -20.03
N ARG A 291 3.69 -20.70 -20.71
CA ARG A 291 5.11 -20.30 -20.77
C ARG A 291 5.50 -19.37 -19.63
N GLY A 292 6.65 -19.67 -19.02
CA GLY A 292 7.21 -18.86 -17.94
C GLY A 292 8.53 -19.39 -17.40
N ALA A 293 9.15 -18.59 -16.55
CA ALA A 293 10.34 -18.93 -15.76
C ALA A 293 10.29 -18.20 -14.41
N TYR A 294 11.10 -18.63 -13.44
CA TYR A 294 11.06 -18.13 -12.05
C TYR A 294 9.64 -18.23 -11.45
N PRO A 295 9.00 -19.42 -11.47
CA PRO A 295 7.69 -19.58 -10.87
C PRO A 295 7.78 -19.48 -9.34
N TRP A 296 6.92 -18.67 -8.76
CA TRP A 296 6.66 -18.69 -7.33
C TRP A 296 5.17 -18.85 -7.07
N VAL A 297 4.81 -19.86 -6.28
CA VAL A 297 3.44 -20.06 -5.82
C VAL A 297 3.29 -19.50 -4.41
N THR A 298 2.20 -18.77 -4.21
CA THR A 298 1.71 -18.42 -2.87
C THR A 298 1.68 -19.63 -1.95
N ARG A 299 2.03 -19.42 -0.68
CA ARG A 299 2.19 -20.50 0.31
C ARG A 299 0.89 -21.30 0.54
N ASP A 300 -0.26 -20.73 0.22
CA ASP A 300 -1.62 -21.31 0.25
C ASP A 300 -2.19 -21.67 -1.16
N GLY A 301 -1.39 -21.51 -2.22
CA GLY A 301 -1.75 -21.94 -3.58
C GLY A 301 -2.85 -21.11 -4.27
N THR A 302 -3.08 -19.85 -3.88
CA THR A 302 -4.08 -18.96 -4.50
C THR A 302 -3.61 -18.33 -5.81
N GLU A 303 -2.41 -17.75 -5.81
CA GLU A 303 -1.78 -17.08 -6.94
C GLU A 303 -0.45 -17.74 -7.34
N LEU A 304 -0.16 -17.70 -8.64
CA LEU A 304 1.13 -18.05 -9.24
C LEU A 304 1.72 -16.80 -9.89
N PHE A 305 2.90 -16.41 -9.41
CA PHE A 305 3.73 -15.35 -9.99
C PHE A 305 4.83 -15.97 -10.86
N HIS A 306 5.18 -15.31 -11.95
CA HIS A 306 6.26 -15.73 -12.83
C HIS A 306 6.77 -14.58 -13.68
N THR A 307 7.95 -14.75 -14.28
CA THR A 307 8.31 -13.96 -15.46
C THR A 307 7.69 -14.58 -16.71
N THR A 308 7.25 -13.75 -17.65
CA THR A 308 6.93 -14.19 -19.01
C THR A 308 8.19 -14.38 -19.83
N THR A 309 8.11 -15.24 -20.85
CA THR A 309 9.17 -15.50 -21.81
C THR A 309 9.00 -14.65 -23.07
N ILE A 310 10.06 -14.38 -23.83
CA ILE A 310 9.90 -13.83 -25.19
C ILE A 310 9.54 -14.97 -26.15
N ALA A 311 8.55 -14.74 -27.01
CA ALA A 311 8.11 -15.71 -28.02
C ALA A 311 9.26 -16.14 -28.96
N GLY A 312 9.32 -17.44 -29.27
CA GLY A 312 10.22 -17.98 -30.30
C GLY A 312 11.56 -18.56 -29.80
N GLN A 313 11.86 -18.59 -28.50
CA GLN A 313 13.13 -19.11 -27.95
C GLN A 313 12.99 -20.37 -27.08
N VAL A 314 12.03 -21.24 -27.42
CA VAL A 314 11.76 -22.50 -26.70
C VAL A 314 12.98 -23.43 -26.71
N GLY A 315 13.47 -23.83 -25.54
CA GLY A 315 14.62 -24.72 -25.41
C GLY A 315 15.98 -24.03 -25.64
N VAL A 316 16.00 -22.70 -25.70
CA VAL A 316 17.22 -21.89 -25.58
C VAL A 316 17.23 -21.35 -24.14
N ASN A 317 18.38 -21.33 -23.45
CA ASN A 317 18.51 -20.82 -22.07
C ASN A 317 18.32 -19.28 -21.97
N ARG A 318 17.11 -18.81 -22.30
CA ARG A 318 16.74 -17.42 -22.58
C ARG A 318 15.30 -17.07 -22.21
N ALA A 319 14.58 -17.91 -21.45
CA ALA A 319 13.30 -17.57 -20.82
C ALA A 319 13.39 -16.48 -19.71
N ARG A 320 14.45 -15.68 -19.74
CA ARG A 320 14.67 -14.50 -18.91
C ARG A 320 14.27 -13.29 -19.75
N ARG A 321 13.39 -12.41 -19.24
CA ARG A 321 13.10 -11.05 -19.75
C ARG A 321 11.88 -10.85 -20.70
N GLY A 322 10.74 -11.50 -20.48
CA GLY A 322 9.45 -11.01 -21.00
C GLY A 322 8.92 -9.83 -20.17
N GLY A 323 8.55 -10.08 -18.91
CA GLY A 323 8.03 -9.12 -17.92
C GLY A 323 7.44 -9.83 -16.70
N PHE A 324 7.08 -9.13 -15.62
CA PHE A 324 6.47 -9.76 -14.44
C PHE A 324 4.95 -9.96 -14.60
N SER A 325 4.46 -11.12 -14.20
CA SER A 325 3.07 -11.54 -14.37
C SER A 325 2.56 -12.36 -13.19
N VAL A 326 1.24 -12.29 -12.99
CA VAL A 326 0.52 -13.14 -12.04
C VAL A 326 -0.73 -13.72 -12.69
N ILE A 327 -1.13 -14.90 -12.21
CA ILE A 327 -2.42 -15.51 -12.50
C ILE A 327 -2.94 -16.25 -11.27
N GLY A 328 -4.23 -16.09 -10.97
CA GLY A 328 -4.84 -16.73 -9.79
C GLY A 328 -6.16 -16.08 -9.39
N ARG A 329 -6.56 -16.26 -8.13
CA ARG A 329 -7.84 -15.79 -7.62
C ARG A 329 -7.97 -14.26 -7.65
N TRP A 330 -6.91 -13.50 -7.39
CA TRP A 330 -6.94 -12.03 -7.40
C TRP A 330 -7.15 -11.47 -8.82
N THR A 331 -6.79 -12.25 -9.85
CA THR A 331 -6.94 -11.86 -11.25
C THR A 331 -8.20 -12.40 -11.93
N ASN A 332 -9.09 -13.04 -11.17
CA ASN A 332 -10.19 -13.87 -11.71
C ASN A 332 -9.66 -14.90 -12.74
N TRP A 333 -8.54 -15.53 -12.40
CA TRP A 333 -7.77 -16.52 -13.16
C TRP A 333 -7.35 -16.06 -14.58
N ARG A 334 -7.37 -14.75 -14.85
CA ARG A 334 -6.87 -14.12 -16.08
C ARG A 334 -5.42 -13.67 -15.92
N LEU A 335 -4.56 -13.95 -16.89
CA LEU A 335 -3.16 -13.49 -16.90
C LEU A 335 -3.13 -11.96 -16.86
N ARG A 336 -2.56 -11.39 -15.79
CA ARG A 336 -2.31 -9.94 -15.67
C ARG A 336 -0.82 -9.67 -15.72
N HIS A 337 -0.46 -8.61 -16.44
CA HIS A 337 0.87 -8.04 -16.42
C HIS A 337 0.94 -6.99 -15.30
N ILE A 338 2.04 -6.97 -14.57
CA ILE A 338 2.19 -6.26 -13.29
C ILE A 338 3.56 -5.57 -13.15
N ASP A 339 4.31 -5.44 -14.26
CA ASP A 339 5.37 -4.45 -14.32
C ASP A 339 4.70 -3.05 -14.25
N GLY A 340 5.20 -2.19 -13.37
CA GLY A 340 4.70 -0.83 -13.19
C GLY A 340 5.14 0.12 -14.33
N PRO A 341 5.20 1.46 -14.09
CA PRO A 341 5.62 2.41 -15.12
C PRO A 341 6.97 2.00 -15.72
N LEU A 342 7.04 1.90 -17.06
CA LEU A 342 8.06 1.10 -17.72
C LEU A 342 9.49 1.55 -17.41
N ASN A 343 10.33 0.56 -17.22
CA ASN A 343 11.78 0.68 -17.22
C ASN A 343 12.29 0.98 -18.66
N PRO A 344 12.95 2.13 -18.90
CA PRO A 344 13.51 2.51 -20.21
C PRO A 344 14.42 1.43 -20.83
N ASP A 345 15.18 0.72 -19.99
CA ASP A 345 16.18 -0.26 -20.40
C ASP A 345 15.59 -1.68 -20.50
N ARG A 346 14.37 -1.83 -21.02
CA ARG A 346 13.60 -3.11 -20.96
C ARG A 346 14.36 -4.33 -21.51
N GLU A 347 15.17 -4.18 -22.54
CA GLU A 347 16.03 -5.25 -23.09
C GLU A 347 17.36 -5.43 -22.30
N ALA A 348 17.97 -4.33 -21.88
CA ALA A 348 19.32 -4.30 -21.34
C ALA A 348 19.39 -4.67 -19.84
N THR A 349 18.36 -4.33 -19.06
CA THR A 349 18.40 -4.45 -17.60
C THR A 349 18.53 -5.89 -17.13
N VAL A 350 19.36 -6.11 -16.10
CA VAL A 350 19.31 -7.34 -15.30
C VAL A 350 18.02 -7.30 -14.47
N ARG A 351 17.01 -8.09 -14.89
CA ARG A 351 15.68 -8.07 -14.26
C ARG A 351 15.67 -8.81 -12.93
N LEU A 352 14.63 -8.58 -12.13
CA LEU A 352 14.43 -9.26 -10.86
C LEU A 352 14.21 -10.76 -11.10
N PHE A 353 14.78 -11.60 -10.23
CA PHE A 353 14.66 -13.05 -10.27
C PHE A 353 14.13 -13.48 -8.91
N PHE A 354 12.92 -14.04 -8.87
CA PHE A 354 12.26 -14.39 -7.63
C PHE A 354 12.18 -15.91 -7.45
N SER A 355 12.69 -16.40 -6.33
CA SER A 355 12.24 -17.67 -5.72
C SER A 355 11.63 -17.44 -4.32
N SER A 356 11.38 -16.16 -3.99
CA SER A 356 10.68 -15.62 -2.83
C SER A 356 9.77 -14.49 -3.34
N PRO A 357 8.45 -14.49 -3.05
CA PRO A 357 8.03 -13.95 -1.76
C PRO A 357 7.97 -14.88 -0.53
N GLY A 358 8.52 -14.38 0.57
CA GLY A 358 8.04 -14.62 1.92
C GLY A 358 6.75 -13.83 2.19
N ALA A 359 5.70 -14.06 1.41
CA ALA A 359 4.46 -13.30 1.51
C ALA A 359 3.21 -14.18 1.53
N THR A 360 2.87 -14.68 2.72
CA THR A 360 1.50 -14.45 3.18
C THR A 360 1.46 -13.03 3.78
N PRO A 361 0.35 -12.28 3.75
CA PRO A 361 0.26 -10.97 4.42
C PRO A 361 0.59 -11.01 5.94
N SER A 362 0.59 -12.21 6.51
CA SER A 362 1.02 -12.58 7.86
C SER A 362 2.53 -12.64 8.11
N PHE A 363 3.41 -12.57 7.12
CA PHE A 363 4.85 -12.87 7.28
C PHE A 363 5.70 -11.78 7.95
N TRP A 364 5.32 -10.51 7.80
CA TRP A 364 5.84 -9.42 8.64
C TRP A 364 4.95 -9.15 9.86
N ARG A 365 3.96 -10.00 10.13
CA ARG A 365 3.09 -9.97 11.31
C ARG A 365 3.47 -10.96 12.44
N PRO A 366 4.37 -11.98 12.34
CA PRO A 366 4.47 -13.08 13.32
C PRO A 366 5.54 -12.85 14.39
N PHE A 367 6.16 -11.66 14.40
CA PHE A 367 7.34 -11.40 15.19
C PHE A 367 7.00 -10.62 16.47
N PRO A 368 7.18 -11.18 17.72
CA PRO A 368 6.52 -10.70 18.95
C PRO A 368 6.87 -9.41 19.79
N GLU A 369 7.42 -9.41 21.02
CA GLU A 369 8.09 -8.23 21.72
C GLU A 369 9.44 -8.11 21.12
N LEU A 370 9.59 -8.81 20.02
CA LEU A 370 9.76 -8.10 18.85
C LEU A 370 8.95 -6.71 18.96
N ALA A 371 9.09 -5.56 19.79
CA ALA A 371 9.98 -4.59 20.69
C ALA A 371 11.24 -3.59 20.37
N ASN A 372 12.38 -3.97 19.73
CA ASN A 372 13.35 -3.52 18.65
C ASN A 372 13.39 -3.95 16.97
N LEU A 373 13.05 -4.97 16.06
CA LEU A 373 12.13 -4.92 14.72
C LEU A 373 11.93 -3.77 13.56
N PRO A 374 11.98 -3.88 12.13
CA PRO A 374 12.24 -2.76 11.14
C PRO A 374 11.39 -2.49 9.84
N ILE A 375 10.92 -3.46 9.03
CA ILE A 375 11.17 -3.51 7.55
C ILE A 375 10.41 -2.43 6.75
N PRO A 376 11.00 -1.80 5.71
CA PRO A 376 10.28 -0.88 4.82
C PRO A 376 9.07 -1.55 4.16
N VAL A 377 7.91 -0.89 4.27
CA VAL A 377 6.69 -1.23 3.53
C VAL A 377 5.98 0.06 3.09
N THR A 378 5.30 0.04 1.95
CA THR A 378 4.50 1.18 1.50
C THR A 378 3.07 1.19 2.07
N PRO A 379 2.43 2.37 2.21
CA PRO A 379 1.43 2.57 3.27
C PRO A 379 -0.03 2.52 2.82
N ARG A 380 -0.30 2.29 1.52
CA ARG A 380 -1.56 2.65 0.86
C ARG A 380 -2.42 1.47 0.40
N ARG A 381 -1.79 0.39 -0.06
CA ARG A 381 -2.42 -0.66 -0.86
C ARG A 381 -1.76 -2.03 -0.56
N PRO A 382 -2.33 -3.17 -1.00
CA PRO A 382 -1.77 -4.50 -0.74
C PRO A 382 -0.49 -4.71 -1.57
N VAL A 383 0.65 -4.35 -1.00
CA VAL A 383 1.95 -4.40 -1.66
C VAL A 383 2.76 -5.63 -1.26
N PHE A 384 3.37 -6.27 -2.25
CA PHE A 384 4.22 -7.45 -2.08
C PHE A 384 5.70 -7.04 -2.06
N PRO A 385 6.40 -7.13 -0.91
CA PRO A 385 7.80 -6.75 -0.80
C PRO A 385 8.70 -7.86 -1.34
N LEU A 386 9.53 -7.53 -2.33
CA LEU A 386 10.22 -8.51 -3.16
C LEU A 386 11.74 -8.51 -2.86
N PHE A 387 12.13 -9.39 -1.94
CA PHE A 387 13.52 -9.55 -1.45
C PHE A 387 14.29 -10.61 -2.24
N GLY A 388 14.51 -10.39 -3.54
CA GLY A 388 15.23 -11.37 -4.37
C GLY A 388 15.57 -10.90 -5.77
N SER A 389 16.87 -10.90 -6.09
CA SER A 389 17.41 -10.90 -7.46
C SER A 389 18.93 -11.10 -7.42
N ASN A 390 19.53 -11.24 -8.59
CA ASN A 390 20.96 -11.03 -8.81
C ASN A 390 21.33 -9.54 -9.01
N THR A 391 20.44 -8.61 -8.60
CA THR A 391 20.71 -7.17 -8.52
C THR A 391 20.66 -6.72 -7.07
N SER A 392 21.36 -5.63 -6.75
CA SER A 392 21.41 -5.08 -5.39
C SER A 392 20.20 -4.20 -5.07
N ASN A 393 18.97 -4.62 -5.44
CA ASN A 393 17.79 -3.77 -5.45
C ASN A 393 16.60 -4.40 -4.71
N TYR A 394 15.76 -3.55 -4.12
CA TYR A 394 14.46 -3.90 -3.51
C TYR A 394 13.32 -3.48 -4.45
N GLY A 395 12.18 -4.19 -4.43
CA GLY A 395 11.03 -3.94 -5.29
C GLY A 395 9.68 -4.24 -4.65
N GLU A 396 8.62 -3.70 -5.24
CA GLU A 396 7.24 -3.71 -4.73
C GLU A 396 6.23 -3.76 -5.89
N VAL A 397 5.07 -4.39 -5.68
CA VAL A 397 3.97 -4.50 -6.67
C VAL A 397 2.60 -4.38 -5.98
N ASP A 398 1.67 -3.68 -6.64
CA ASP A 398 0.30 -3.35 -6.19
C ASP A 398 -0.78 -4.00 -7.10
N PHE A 399 -2.00 -4.14 -6.57
CA PHE A 399 -3.08 -4.97 -7.12
C PHE A 399 -4.51 -4.41 -7.02
N ALA A 400 -4.75 -3.32 -6.30
CA ALA A 400 -6.09 -2.99 -5.79
C ALA A 400 -7.11 -2.53 -6.86
N ASP A 401 -6.69 -1.76 -7.87
CA ASP A 401 -7.60 -1.01 -8.77
C ASP A 401 -8.42 -1.87 -9.77
N VAL A 402 -8.28 -3.21 -9.71
CA VAL A 402 -8.63 -4.11 -10.82
C VAL A 402 -9.69 -5.16 -10.45
N VAL A 403 -10.59 -4.83 -9.51
CA VAL A 403 -11.60 -5.76 -8.96
C VAL A 403 -12.98 -5.11 -8.67
N ASP A 404 -13.18 -3.82 -8.98
CA ASP A 404 -14.47 -3.14 -8.79
C ASP A 404 -15.44 -3.43 -9.95
N GLY A 405 -16.51 -4.19 -9.64
CA GLY A 405 -17.53 -4.63 -10.60
C GLY A 405 -18.59 -3.61 -11.00
N ASP A 406 -18.50 -2.35 -10.55
CA ASP A 406 -19.33 -1.25 -11.07
C ASP A 406 -18.66 -0.50 -12.24
N TYR A 407 -17.40 -0.81 -12.59
CA TYR A 407 -16.79 -0.41 -13.85
C TYR A 407 -17.21 -1.33 -14.99
N THR A 408 -17.72 -0.74 -16.07
CA THR A 408 -18.09 -1.44 -17.31
C THR A 408 -16.97 -1.39 -18.36
N LEU A 409 -15.94 -0.58 -18.12
CA LEU A 409 -14.71 -0.49 -18.92
C LEU A 409 -13.60 0.12 -18.04
N ALA A 410 -12.39 -0.43 -18.09
CA ALA A 410 -11.18 0.22 -17.56
C ALA A 410 -9.98 -0.08 -18.47
N LEU A 411 -9.44 0.94 -19.13
CA LEU A 411 -8.32 0.84 -20.08
C LEU A 411 -7.07 1.55 -19.53
N SER A 412 -6.14 0.80 -18.97
CA SER A 412 -4.85 1.31 -18.44
C SER A 412 -3.81 1.63 -19.54
N MET A 413 -4.25 1.88 -20.78
CA MET A 413 -3.46 2.36 -21.93
C MET A 413 -2.08 1.70 -22.13
N ASN A 414 -1.98 0.38 -21.94
CA ASN A 414 -0.79 -0.43 -22.15
C ASN A 414 -0.98 -1.46 -23.29
N GLU A 415 0.11 -2.07 -23.77
CA GLU A 415 0.12 -3.15 -24.79
C GLU A 415 -0.60 -4.45 -24.33
N LEU A 416 -1.10 -5.27 -25.27
CA LEU A 416 -1.72 -6.58 -24.99
C LEU A 416 -0.73 -7.75 -25.15
N LEU A 417 -0.60 -8.61 -24.13
CA LEU A 417 0.12 -9.89 -24.23
C LEU A 417 -0.80 -11.05 -24.67
N ARG A 418 -0.36 -11.81 -25.67
CA ARG A 418 -1.05 -13.00 -26.21
C ARG A 418 -0.58 -14.31 -25.57
N LYS A 419 -1.32 -15.41 -25.80
CA LYS A 419 -1.02 -16.77 -25.29
C LYS A 419 0.36 -17.32 -25.65
N ASP A 420 0.86 -16.95 -26.83
CA ASP A 420 2.19 -17.35 -27.31
C ASP A 420 3.32 -16.50 -26.72
N THR A 421 3.00 -15.59 -25.78
CA THR A 421 3.87 -14.56 -25.20
C THR A 421 4.36 -13.50 -26.19
N SER A 422 3.66 -13.31 -27.32
CA SER A 422 3.86 -12.14 -28.18
C SER A 422 3.07 -10.91 -27.70
N LEU A 423 3.62 -9.72 -27.92
CA LEU A 423 2.97 -8.44 -27.67
C LEU A 423 2.15 -7.98 -28.88
N ASP A 424 1.08 -7.22 -28.63
CA ASP A 424 0.19 -6.63 -29.63
C ASP A 424 -0.05 -5.15 -29.29
N PRO A 425 0.80 -4.22 -29.80
CA PRO A 425 0.66 -2.79 -29.55
C PRO A 425 -0.51 -2.16 -30.33
N SER A 426 -1.20 -2.89 -31.23
CA SER A 426 -2.40 -2.38 -31.91
C SER A 426 -3.64 -2.35 -31.01
N ARG A 427 -3.49 -2.78 -29.75
CA ARG A 427 -4.58 -3.04 -28.81
C ARG A 427 -4.19 -2.63 -27.40
N THR A 428 -5.20 -2.19 -26.64
CA THR A 428 -5.07 -2.03 -25.18
C THR A 428 -6.12 -2.87 -24.42
N PRO A 429 -5.75 -3.56 -23.33
CA PRO A 429 -6.64 -4.50 -22.64
C PRO A 429 -7.60 -3.80 -21.67
N ASP A 430 -8.84 -4.30 -21.61
CA ASP A 430 -9.77 -3.97 -20.54
C ASP A 430 -9.49 -4.77 -19.27
N THR A 431 -9.32 -4.03 -18.18
CA THR A 431 -8.94 -4.55 -16.86
C THR A 431 -10.15 -4.69 -15.92
N SER A 432 -11.30 -4.07 -16.25
CA SER A 432 -12.56 -4.15 -15.46
C SER A 432 -13.12 -5.57 -15.33
N GLY A 433 -12.70 -6.49 -16.21
CA GLY A 433 -13.14 -7.88 -16.23
C GLY A 433 -14.22 -8.18 -17.27
N HIS A 434 -14.87 -7.16 -17.86
CA HIS A 434 -15.85 -7.34 -18.92
C HIS A 434 -15.26 -7.82 -20.25
N GLY A 435 -13.94 -7.65 -20.45
CA GLY A 435 -13.21 -8.24 -21.57
C GLY A 435 -13.28 -7.43 -22.86
N HIS A 436 -13.48 -6.12 -22.74
CA HIS A 436 -13.35 -5.21 -23.87
C HIS A 436 -11.91 -5.14 -24.40
N VAL A 437 -11.74 -4.63 -25.62
CA VAL A 437 -10.43 -4.38 -26.21
C VAL A 437 -10.53 -3.05 -26.96
N GLY A 438 -9.67 -2.10 -26.60
CA GLY A 438 -9.51 -0.88 -27.37
C GLY A 438 -8.69 -1.16 -28.62
N LEU A 439 -9.25 -0.91 -29.81
CA LEU A 439 -8.53 -0.97 -31.08
C LEU A 439 -7.95 0.42 -31.38
N LEU A 440 -6.64 0.51 -31.58
CA LEU A 440 -5.97 1.77 -31.89
C LEU A 440 -6.15 2.09 -33.39
N GLU A 441 -6.79 3.21 -33.70
CA GLU A 441 -7.00 3.70 -35.06
C GLU A 441 -6.31 5.07 -35.21
N GLY A 442 -5.00 5.05 -35.47
CA GLY A 442 -4.15 6.24 -35.62
C GLY A 442 -3.45 6.69 -34.33
N ALA A 443 -4.04 6.40 -33.17
CA ALA A 443 -3.41 6.60 -31.85
C ALA A 443 -2.16 5.73 -31.68
N ARG A 444 -1.17 6.21 -30.92
CA ARG A 444 0.15 5.57 -30.74
C ARG A 444 0.69 5.74 -29.33
N PHE A 445 1.66 4.91 -28.95
CA PHE A 445 2.44 5.14 -27.73
C PHE A 445 3.44 6.30 -27.95
N PRO A 446 3.68 7.20 -26.97
CA PRO A 446 4.49 8.40 -27.20
C PRO A 446 5.95 8.16 -27.64
N GLN A 447 6.52 7.01 -27.27
CA GLN A 447 7.84 6.55 -27.74
C GLN A 447 7.86 6.33 -29.27
N GLU A 448 6.78 5.79 -29.85
CA GLU A 448 6.64 5.52 -31.29
C GLU A 448 6.46 6.81 -32.12
N GLN A 449 5.93 7.88 -31.52
CA GLN A 449 5.71 9.15 -32.20
C GLN A 449 6.93 10.09 -32.12
N SER A 450 7.67 10.06 -31.01
CA SER A 450 8.71 11.07 -30.72
C SER A 450 10.14 10.53 -30.60
N GLY A 451 10.32 9.19 -30.55
CA GLY A 451 11.61 8.55 -30.28
C GLY A 451 12.15 8.83 -28.87
N ARG A 452 11.31 9.31 -27.94
CA ARG A 452 11.69 9.72 -26.58
C ARG A 452 10.59 9.38 -25.58
N GLU A 453 10.98 8.91 -24.39
CA GLU A 453 10.05 8.61 -23.29
C GLU A 453 9.74 9.86 -22.43
N VAL A 454 9.60 11.02 -23.07
CA VAL A 454 9.36 12.32 -22.38
C VAL A 454 7.88 12.52 -22.00
N LEU A 455 7.03 11.56 -22.38
CA LEU A 455 5.59 11.54 -22.14
C LEU A 455 5.19 10.19 -21.53
N VAL A 456 5.67 9.92 -20.32
CA VAL A 456 5.11 8.84 -19.48
C VAL A 456 3.67 9.21 -19.11
N GLY A 457 2.78 8.22 -19.04
CA GLY A 457 1.42 8.38 -18.53
C GLY A 457 1.40 8.83 -17.07
N ALA A 458 0.20 9.07 -16.56
CA ALA A 458 0.03 9.29 -15.12
C ALA A 458 0.18 7.97 -14.33
N VAL A 459 -0.19 6.85 -14.95
CA VAL A 459 -0.10 5.50 -14.38
C VAL A 459 0.42 4.47 -15.40
N GLY A 460 0.11 4.63 -16.69
CA GLY A 460 0.53 3.73 -17.78
C GLY A 460 1.54 4.33 -18.77
N GLN A 461 1.60 3.77 -19.99
CA GLN A 461 2.33 4.39 -21.11
C GLN A 461 1.66 5.67 -21.62
N GLY A 462 0.34 5.76 -21.47
CA GLY A 462 -0.49 6.77 -22.13
C GLY A 462 -0.59 6.54 -23.65
N LEU A 463 -1.66 7.03 -24.27
CA LEU A 463 -1.80 7.06 -25.73
C LEU A 463 -1.85 8.50 -26.24
N SER A 464 -1.16 8.72 -27.35
CA SER A 464 -1.02 10.02 -28.01
C SER A 464 -1.97 10.13 -29.20
N PHE A 465 -2.65 11.27 -29.35
CA PHE A 465 -3.72 11.47 -30.34
C PHE A 465 -3.51 12.75 -31.16
N ASP A 466 -3.48 12.60 -32.49
CA ASP A 466 -3.64 13.70 -33.45
C ASP A 466 -5.13 13.91 -33.81
N GLY A 467 -5.41 14.76 -34.81
CA GLY A 467 -6.77 15.11 -35.22
C GLY A 467 -7.60 13.99 -35.87
N ASP A 468 -6.97 12.94 -36.44
CA ASP A 468 -7.67 11.80 -37.05
C ASP A 468 -7.66 10.56 -36.12
N ALA A 469 -6.71 10.51 -35.18
CA ALA A 469 -6.49 9.43 -34.23
C ALA A 469 -7.64 9.22 -33.23
N LYS A 470 -7.90 7.95 -32.90
CA LYS A 470 -8.80 7.52 -31.81
C LYS A 470 -8.50 6.08 -31.35
N VAL A 471 -9.00 5.71 -30.17
CA VAL A 471 -9.24 4.31 -29.79
C VAL A 471 -10.72 4.01 -29.96
N ARG A 472 -11.04 2.85 -30.53
CA ARG A 472 -12.42 2.38 -30.72
C ARG A 472 -12.68 1.12 -29.91
N VAL A 473 -13.70 1.17 -29.06
CA VAL A 473 -14.25 0.01 -28.35
C VAL A 473 -15.59 -0.33 -29.00
N ARG A 474 -15.75 -1.59 -29.43
CA ARG A 474 -16.99 -2.03 -30.09
C ARG A 474 -18.19 -1.92 -29.16
N HIS A 475 -19.38 -1.62 -29.72
CA HIS A 475 -20.61 -1.64 -28.96
C HIS A 475 -20.83 -2.98 -28.22
N HIS A 476 -21.26 -2.89 -26.96
CA HIS A 476 -21.67 -4.02 -26.14
C HIS A 476 -22.77 -3.56 -25.16
N PRO A 477 -23.76 -4.41 -24.81
CA PRO A 477 -24.85 -4.02 -23.91
C PRO A 477 -24.38 -3.50 -22.54
N ALA A 478 -23.27 -4.01 -22.00
CA ALA A 478 -22.70 -3.52 -20.73
C ALA A 478 -22.25 -2.04 -20.76
N LEU A 479 -22.08 -1.44 -21.94
CA LEU A 479 -21.79 -0.01 -22.11
C LEU A 479 -23.07 0.86 -22.15
N SER A 480 -24.21 0.31 -21.73
CA SER A 480 -25.51 1.00 -21.60
C SER A 480 -25.97 0.95 -20.14
N SER A 481 -26.40 2.09 -19.60
CA SER A 481 -26.95 2.23 -18.25
C SER A 481 -27.80 3.50 -18.17
N ASP A 482 -28.77 3.56 -17.26
CA ASP A 482 -29.59 4.75 -17.01
C ASP A 482 -28.78 5.88 -16.34
N ALA A 483 -27.74 5.51 -15.59
CA ALA A 483 -26.79 6.39 -14.91
C ALA A 483 -25.36 6.15 -15.43
N LEU A 484 -24.48 7.15 -15.30
CA LEU A 484 -23.13 7.07 -15.85
C LEU A 484 -22.11 7.79 -14.96
N THR A 485 -20.92 7.23 -14.91
CA THR A 485 -19.67 7.98 -14.70
C THR A 485 -18.72 7.70 -15.86
N CYS A 486 -18.10 8.74 -16.39
CA CYS A 486 -17.01 8.66 -17.35
C CYS A 486 -15.84 9.48 -16.81
N GLU A 487 -14.65 8.88 -16.78
CA GLU A 487 -13.44 9.49 -16.23
C GLU A 487 -12.18 9.07 -16.98
N LEU A 488 -11.18 9.95 -17.04
CA LEU A 488 -9.85 9.67 -17.60
C LEU A 488 -8.83 10.71 -17.12
N PHE A 489 -7.55 10.42 -17.31
CA PHE A 489 -6.50 11.44 -17.30
C PHE A 489 -6.29 11.99 -18.71
N VAL A 490 -6.17 13.31 -18.83
CA VAL A 490 -5.84 14.01 -20.08
C VAL A 490 -4.70 15.00 -19.84
N LYS A 491 -3.73 14.98 -20.75
CA LYS A 491 -2.70 16.01 -20.89
C LYS A 491 -2.90 16.74 -22.21
N ARG A 492 -3.20 18.04 -22.14
CA ARG A 492 -3.40 18.93 -23.29
C ARG A 492 -2.05 19.37 -23.86
N THR A 493 -1.75 19.04 -25.11
CA THR A 493 -0.45 19.35 -25.75
C THR A 493 -0.53 20.46 -26.80
N ALA A 494 -1.74 20.93 -27.16
CA ALA A 494 -1.94 22.04 -28.09
C ALA A 494 -2.90 23.11 -27.53
N ASP A 495 -2.57 24.38 -27.78
CA ASP A 495 -3.57 25.45 -27.72
C ASP A 495 -4.27 25.61 -29.07
N LEU A 496 -5.58 25.85 -29.02
CA LEU A 496 -6.47 25.99 -30.16
C LEU A 496 -7.29 27.29 -30.07
N SER A 497 -6.99 28.17 -29.09
CA SER A 497 -7.73 29.40 -28.82
C SER A 497 -7.89 30.32 -30.03
N ALA A 498 -6.93 30.27 -30.97
CA ALA A 498 -6.92 31.03 -32.22
C ALA A 498 -7.67 30.35 -33.40
N THR A 499 -8.21 29.13 -33.22
CA THR A 499 -8.87 28.35 -34.27
C THR A 499 -10.40 28.46 -34.14
N PRO A 500 -11.10 29.23 -35.00
CA PRO A 500 -12.52 29.50 -34.81
C PRO A 500 -13.39 28.24 -34.93
N GLY A 501 -14.24 27.99 -33.92
CA GLY A 501 -15.17 26.86 -33.91
C GLY A 501 -14.53 25.49 -33.63
N ALA A 502 -13.25 25.43 -33.26
CA ALA A 502 -12.60 24.19 -32.86
C ALA A 502 -13.06 23.71 -31.47
N TYR A 503 -13.06 22.39 -31.29
CA TYR A 503 -13.06 21.69 -30.01
C TYR A 503 -12.33 20.35 -30.22
N GLN A 504 -12.35 19.43 -29.27
CA GLN A 504 -11.85 18.06 -29.43
C GLN A 504 -12.72 17.08 -28.65
N PHE A 505 -13.01 15.90 -29.18
CA PHE A 505 -13.55 14.81 -28.35
C PHE A 505 -12.45 14.21 -27.47
N LEU A 506 -12.74 14.06 -26.17
CA LEU A 506 -11.98 13.20 -25.28
C LEU A 506 -12.63 11.81 -25.24
N VAL A 507 -13.96 11.77 -25.12
CA VAL A 507 -14.79 10.56 -25.23
C VAL A 507 -16.09 10.90 -25.96
N ASN A 508 -16.54 10.02 -26.85
CA ASN A 508 -17.79 10.15 -27.58
C ASN A 508 -18.50 8.79 -27.69
N LYS A 509 -19.75 8.74 -27.24
CA LYS A 509 -20.69 7.64 -27.43
C LYS A 509 -21.91 8.20 -28.20
N PRO A 510 -21.92 8.11 -29.55
CA PRO A 510 -22.89 8.84 -30.37
C PRO A 510 -24.34 8.58 -29.97
N GLY A 511 -25.11 9.65 -29.74
CA GLY A 511 -26.50 9.57 -29.31
C GLY A 511 -26.74 9.20 -27.84
N ALA A 512 -25.69 9.04 -27.03
CA ALA A 512 -25.78 8.82 -25.58
C ALA A 512 -25.05 9.90 -24.78
N PHE A 513 -23.74 10.09 -24.99
CA PHE A 513 -22.95 11.08 -24.25
C PHE A 513 -21.67 11.51 -24.97
N ASP A 514 -21.14 12.67 -24.62
CA ASP A 514 -19.78 13.08 -24.98
C ASP A 514 -19.12 13.93 -23.89
N LEU A 515 -17.79 13.95 -23.95
CA LEU A 515 -16.91 14.78 -23.16
C LEU A 515 -15.92 15.44 -24.13
N ILE A 516 -15.92 16.77 -24.18
CA ILE A 516 -15.12 17.56 -25.11
C ILE A 516 -14.24 18.59 -24.41
N LEU A 517 -13.17 18.97 -25.11
CA LEU A 517 -12.29 20.08 -24.78
C LEU A 517 -12.51 21.19 -25.82
N GLU A 518 -13.07 22.33 -25.43
CA GLU A 518 -13.31 23.48 -26.31
C GLU A 518 -11.98 24.11 -26.79
N ALA A 519 -12.00 24.92 -27.86
CA ALA A 519 -10.80 25.59 -28.41
C ALA A 519 -9.92 26.30 -27.35
N ASN A 520 -10.56 26.99 -26.40
CA ASN A 520 -9.89 27.71 -25.31
C ASN A 520 -9.32 26.78 -24.21
N GLY A 521 -9.57 25.47 -24.27
CA GLY A 521 -9.15 24.48 -23.30
C GLY A 521 -10.16 24.22 -22.16
N VAL A 522 -11.37 24.78 -22.20
CA VAL A 522 -12.39 24.52 -21.18
C VAL A 522 -13.09 23.18 -21.47
N VAL A 523 -13.40 22.41 -20.43
CA VAL A 523 -14.09 21.11 -20.55
C VAL A 523 -15.61 21.32 -20.65
N GLN A 524 -16.28 20.56 -21.51
CA GLN A 524 -17.75 20.46 -21.55
C GLN A 524 -18.19 18.99 -21.67
N ALA A 525 -19.10 18.55 -20.80
CA ALA A 525 -19.80 17.28 -20.90
C ALA A 525 -21.22 17.44 -21.46
N SER A 526 -21.69 16.46 -22.24
CA SER A 526 -23.05 16.38 -22.76
C SER A 526 -23.63 14.99 -22.59
N VAL A 527 -24.95 14.92 -22.42
CA VAL A 527 -25.72 13.67 -22.44
C VAL A 527 -26.97 13.80 -23.30
N HIS A 528 -27.50 12.68 -23.78
CA HIS A 528 -28.80 12.62 -24.45
C HIS A 528 -29.80 12.00 -23.47
N ALA A 529 -30.86 12.72 -23.14
CA ALA A 529 -31.86 12.32 -22.17
C ALA A 529 -33.22 12.96 -22.52
N GLY A 530 -34.32 12.24 -22.30
CA GLY A 530 -35.68 12.75 -22.55
C GLY A 530 -35.96 13.18 -24.01
N GLY A 531 -35.21 12.64 -24.98
CA GLY A 531 -35.29 13.04 -26.39
C GLY A 531 -34.51 14.29 -26.78
N ALA A 532 -33.85 14.96 -25.83
CA ALA A 532 -33.03 16.15 -26.07
C ALA A 532 -31.53 15.89 -25.83
N ARG A 533 -30.67 16.75 -26.37
CA ARG A 533 -29.26 16.83 -25.97
C ARG A 533 -29.11 17.88 -24.86
N VAL A 534 -28.56 17.44 -23.76
CA VAL A 534 -28.27 18.17 -22.53
C VAL A 534 -26.78 18.49 -22.49
N ARG A 535 -26.40 19.68 -22.02
CA ARG A 535 -25.01 20.16 -21.92
C ARG A 535 -24.73 20.78 -20.56
N SER A 536 -23.55 20.57 -20.02
CA SER A 536 -23.05 21.26 -18.82
C SER A 536 -22.64 22.72 -19.06
N GLY A 537 -22.44 23.13 -20.32
CA GLY A 537 -21.69 24.34 -20.65
C GLY A 537 -20.19 24.12 -20.45
N GLY A 538 -19.40 25.18 -20.65
CA GLY A 538 -17.97 25.16 -20.33
C GLY A 538 -17.73 25.20 -18.82
N VAL A 539 -16.93 24.27 -18.30
CA VAL A 539 -16.69 24.05 -16.87
C VAL A 539 -15.23 24.32 -16.48
N GLY A 540 -15.05 25.18 -15.47
CA GLY A 540 -13.77 25.44 -14.84
C GLY A 540 -12.85 26.41 -15.61
N PRO A 541 -11.62 26.63 -15.13
CA PRO A 541 -10.57 27.26 -15.93
C PRO A 541 -10.19 26.36 -17.11
N ALA A 542 -9.55 26.93 -18.12
CA ALA A 542 -8.97 26.15 -19.21
C ALA A 542 -7.91 25.16 -18.69
N LEU A 543 -7.89 23.94 -19.22
CA LEU A 543 -6.88 22.95 -18.88
C LEU A 543 -5.48 23.48 -19.24
N PRO A 544 -4.52 23.48 -18.29
CA PRO A 544 -3.16 23.90 -18.54
C PRO A 544 -2.46 23.02 -19.58
N LEU A 545 -1.59 23.64 -20.37
CA LEU A 545 -0.76 22.92 -21.34
C LEU A 545 0.25 22.03 -20.62
N ASP A 546 0.60 20.93 -21.28
CA ASP A 546 1.60 19.93 -20.89
C ASP A 546 1.44 19.30 -19.50
N THR A 547 0.30 19.52 -18.87
CA THR A 547 -0.04 19.12 -17.51
C THR A 547 -1.12 18.03 -17.58
N TRP A 548 -0.92 16.92 -16.87
CA TRP A 548 -1.96 15.93 -16.64
C TRP A 548 -3.04 16.49 -15.70
N VAL A 549 -4.30 16.34 -16.08
CA VAL A 549 -5.51 16.66 -15.30
C VAL A 549 -6.45 15.46 -15.36
N HIS A 550 -7.08 15.07 -14.25
CA HIS A 550 -8.20 14.13 -14.29
C HIS A 550 -9.47 14.86 -14.66
N VAL A 551 -10.21 14.32 -15.63
CA VAL A 551 -11.50 14.87 -16.07
C VAL A 551 -12.55 13.79 -15.96
N ALA A 552 -13.61 14.08 -15.22
CA ALA A 552 -14.74 13.18 -15.09
C ALA A 552 -16.09 13.90 -15.17
N PHE A 553 -17.13 13.17 -15.52
CA PHE A 553 -18.51 13.63 -15.37
C PHE A 553 -19.43 12.49 -14.92
N THR A 554 -20.50 12.83 -14.22
CA THR A 554 -21.54 11.89 -13.76
C THR A 554 -22.92 12.35 -14.19
N TYR A 555 -23.76 11.41 -14.63
CA TYR A 555 -25.18 11.66 -14.92
C TYR A 555 -26.09 10.74 -14.11
N ARG A 556 -27.18 11.30 -13.55
CA ARG A 556 -28.23 10.57 -12.83
C ARG A 556 -29.61 10.75 -13.52
N PRO A 557 -30.48 9.73 -13.50
CA PRO A 557 -31.84 9.82 -14.05
C PRO A 557 -32.73 10.92 -13.45
N ASP A 558 -32.37 11.51 -12.31
CA ASP A 558 -33.04 12.70 -11.74
C ASP A 558 -32.74 14.01 -12.52
N GLY A 559 -32.07 13.91 -13.66
CA GLY A 559 -31.69 15.04 -14.52
C GLY A 559 -30.47 15.80 -14.00
N THR A 560 -29.70 15.26 -13.05
CA THR A 560 -28.46 15.89 -12.58
C THR A 560 -27.23 15.44 -13.39
N LEU A 561 -26.59 16.43 -14.03
CA LEU A 561 -25.31 16.30 -14.73
C LEU A 561 -24.24 17.06 -13.93
N GLN A 562 -23.14 16.39 -13.58
CA GLN A 562 -22.04 16.98 -12.80
C GLN A 562 -20.71 16.76 -13.51
N VAL A 563 -19.81 17.74 -13.42
CA VAL A 563 -18.48 17.70 -14.05
C VAL A 563 -17.41 17.99 -12.99
N TYR A 564 -16.32 17.23 -13.03
CA TYR A 564 -15.25 17.18 -12.05
C TYR A 564 -13.90 17.38 -12.74
N LEU A 565 -13.00 18.10 -12.08
CA LEU A 565 -11.59 18.24 -12.48
C LEU A 565 -10.72 17.93 -11.27
N ASP A 566 -9.82 16.95 -11.39
CA ASP A 566 -9.03 16.39 -10.27
C ASP A 566 -9.92 15.89 -9.12
N GLY A 567 -11.02 15.22 -9.48
CA GLY A 567 -12.01 14.65 -8.56
C GLY A 567 -12.90 15.66 -7.83
N ASP A 568 -12.50 16.94 -7.80
CA ASP A 568 -13.30 18.03 -7.27
C ASP A 568 -14.46 18.40 -8.22
N LEU A 569 -15.67 18.45 -7.66
CA LEU A 569 -16.87 18.92 -8.34
C LEU A 569 -16.73 20.38 -8.77
N ARG A 570 -16.71 20.65 -10.07
CA ARG A 570 -16.58 22.00 -10.64
C ARG A 570 -17.89 22.59 -11.15
N HIS A 571 -18.83 21.75 -11.58
CA HIS A 571 -20.15 22.21 -12.04
C HIS A 571 -21.25 21.19 -11.76
N THR A 572 -22.48 21.67 -11.57
CA THR A 572 -23.70 20.86 -11.48
C THR A 572 -24.81 21.56 -12.24
N ALA A 573 -25.34 20.90 -13.27
CA ALA A 573 -26.48 21.34 -14.04
C ALA A 573 -27.68 20.42 -13.79
N ARG A 574 -28.88 20.99 -13.86
CA ARG A 574 -30.16 20.33 -13.54
C ARG A 574 -31.13 20.45 -14.72
N PHE A 575 -31.71 19.34 -15.10
CA PHE A 575 -32.60 19.18 -16.25
C PHE A 575 -33.84 18.36 -15.87
N PRO A 576 -34.87 18.24 -16.73
CA PRO A 576 -35.98 17.32 -16.49
C PRO A 576 -35.47 15.88 -16.29
N ALA A 577 -36.05 15.17 -15.33
CA ALA A 577 -35.66 13.80 -15.00
C ALA A 577 -35.97 12.85 -16.17
N ALA A 578 -34.95 12.11 -16.62
CA ALA A 578 -35.03 11.10 -17.67
C ALA A 578 -33.79 10.18 -17.61
N PRO A 579 -33.90 8.89 -17.98
CA PRO A 579 -32.73 8.02 -18.13
C PRO A 579 -31.82 8.50 -19.27
N LEU A 580 -30.54 8.11 -19.20
CA LEU A 580 -29.59 8.27 -20.28
C LEU A 580 -30.04 7.48 -21.53
N ALA A 581 -29.93 8.07 -22.71
CA ALA A 581 -30.30 7.39 -23.95
C ALA A 581 -29.36 6.22 -24.29
N SER A 582 -29.93 5.05 -24.52
CA SER A 582 -29.20 3.88 -25.03
C SER A 582 -28.70 4.10 -26.45
N SER A 583 -27.48 3.64 -26.77
CA SER A 583 -26.87 3.81 -28.09
C SER A 583 -26.19 2.52 -28.57
N SER A 584 -26.50 2.08 -29.79
CA SER A 584 -25.90 0.92 -30.47
C SER A 584 -24.59 1.23 -31.20
N SER A 585 -24.12 2.48 -31.19
CA SER A 585 -22.84 2.89 -31.80
C SER A 585 -21.63 2.38 -30.99
N ASP A 586 -20.48 2.24 -31.64
CA ASP A 586 -19.20 2.04 -30.96
C ASP A 586 -18.87 3.23 -30.02
N LEU A 587 -18.03 2.97 -29.01
CA LEU A 587 -17.44 4.01 -28.17
C LEU A 587 -16.13 4.49 -28.80
N LEU A 588 -15.96 5.81 -28.88
CA LEU A 588 -14.81 6.48 -29.47
C LEU A 588 -14.09 7.32 -28.40
N ILE A 589 -12.76 7.29 -28.43
CA ILE A 589 -11.88 7.88 -27.41
C ILE A 589 -10.77 8.66 -28.14
N GLY A 590 -10.56 9.92 -27.78
CA GLY A 590 -9.73 10.86 -28.54
C GLY A 590 -10.48 11.57 -29.70
N PRO A 591 -9.84 12.54 -30.38
CA PRO A 591 -10.55 13.56 -31.16
C PRO A 591 -11.22 13.02 -32.42
N GLY A 592 -10.43 12.46 -33.35
CA GLY A 592 -10.88 11.91 -34.62
C GLY A 592 -11.65 12.85 -35.57
N ARG A 593 -11.93 12.33 -36.78
CA ARG A 593 -12.65 13.00 -37.89
C ARG A 593 -14.04 13.59 -37.59
N GLN A 594 -14.58 13.39 -36.40
CA GLN A 594 -15.86 13.99 -35.99
C GLN A 594 -15.68 15.43 -35.47
N THR A 595 -14.44 15.88 -35.34
CA THR A 595 -14.06 17.16 -34.75
C THR A 595 -14.00 18.28 -35.82
N PRO A 596 -14.82 19.34 -35.74
CA PRO A 596 -14.77 20.47 -36.67
C PRO A 596 -13.48 21.28 -36.54
N GLY A 597 -12.93 21.76 -37.65
CA GLY A 597 -11.74 22.65 -37.68
C GLY A 597 -10.66 22.16 -38.63
N THR A 598 -9.51 22.84 -38.62
CA THR A 598 -8.29 22.42 -39.34
C THR A 598 -7.15 22.30 -38.33
N TYR A 599 -6.57 21.11 -38.23
CA TYR A 599 -5.62 20.73 -37.18
C TYR A 599 -4.20 20.57 -37.72
N PRO A 600 -3.16 20.90 -36.93
CA PRO A 600 -1.77 20.62 -37.30
C PRO A 600 -1.55 19.12 -37.57
N GLN A 601 -1.14 18.78 -38.79
CA GLN A 601 -0.83 17.40 -39.18
C GLN A 601 0.41 16.90 -38.43
N GLY A 602 0.33 15.69 -37.87
CA GLY A 602 1.46 15.00 -37.23
C GLY A 602 1.84 15.44 -35.82
N GLN A 603 1.21 16.48 -35.26
CA GLN A 603 1.38 16.88 -33.85
C GLN A 603 0.26 16.31 -32.99
N PRO A 604 0.55 15.86 -31.75
CA PRO A 604 -0.49 15.41 -30.83
C PRO A 604 -1.24 16.61 -30.23
N LEU A 605 -2.56 16.49 -30.15
CA LEU A 605 -3.44 17.50 -29.56
C LEU A 605 -3.70 17.24 -28.07
N VAL A 606 -3.78 15.94 -27.71
CA VAL A 606 -3.90 15.42 -26.35
C VAL A 606 -3.14 14.09 -26.21
N VAL A 607 -2.71 13.79 -24.99
CA VAL A 607 -2.34 12.44 -24.53
C VAL A 607 -3.37 12.02 -23.49
N LEU A 608 -3.88 10.79 -23.56
CA LEU A 608 -4.89 10.25 -22.64
C LEU A 608 -4.36 9.01 -21.91
N ASP A 609 -4.74 8.84 -20.64
CA ASP A 609 -4.38 7.68 -19.81
C ASP A 609 -5.59 7.26 -18.93
N GLU A 610 -5.61 5.99 -18.50
CA GLU A 610 -6.62 5.37 -17.63
C GLU A 610 -8.10 5.76 -17.87
N LEU A 611 -8.65 5.48 -19.05
CA LEU A 611 -10.09 5.66 -19.27
C LEU A 611 -10.89 4.63 -18.45
N ARG A 612 -11.79 5.10 -17.58
CA ARG A 612 -12.75 4.26 -16.87
C ARG A 612 -14.19 4.71 -17.14
N LEU A 613 -15.10 3.74 -17.34
CA LEU A 613 -16.54 3.97 -17.43
C LEU A 613 -17.25 3.13 -16.36
N SER A 614 -18.21 3.73 -15.66
CA SER A 614 -18.98 3.06 -14.62
C SER A 614 -20.48 3.26 -14.82
N ARG A 615 -21.25 2.20 -14.54
CA ARG A 615 -22.72 2.16 -14.70
C ARG A 615 -23.48 2.93 -13.60
N VAL A 616 -22.79 3.35 -12.54
CA VAL A 616 -23.34 4.19 -11.47
C VAL A 616 -22.80 5.61 -11.57
N ALA A 617 -23.55 6.58 -11.05
CA ALA A 617 -23.09 7.96 -10.90
C ALA A 617 -22.31 8.10 -9.59
N ARG A 618 -20.99 7.83 -9.66
CA ARG A 618 -20.03 7.81 -8.57
C ARG A 618 -20.09 9.07 -7.72
N THR A 619 -19.69 8.94 -6.46
CA THR A 619 -19.55 10.06 -5.52
C THR A 619 -18.32 10.90 -5.84
N ALA A 620 -18.28 12.12 -5.31
CA ALA A 620 -17.09 12.98 -5.31
C ALA A 620 -15.96 12.46 -4.39
N GLU A 621 -16.15 11.32 -3.71
CA GLU A 621 -15.13 10.67 -2.90
C GLU A 621 -14.46 9.53 -3.70
N GLU A 622 -15.27 8.65 -4.29
CA GLU A 622 -14.80 7.67 -5.29
C GLU A 622 -14.03 8.36 -6.42
N LEU A 623 -14.62 9.41 -7.01
CA LEU A 623 -13.96 10.19 -8.07
C LEU A 623 -12.71 10.93 -7.60
N ARG A 624 -12.49 11.17 -6.30
CA ARG A 624 -11.20 11.69 -5.81
C ARG A 624 -10.17 10.58 -5.56
N ALA A 625 -10.61 9.36 -5.26
CA ALA A 625 -9.74 8.21 -5.17
C ALA A 625 -9.20 7.79 -6.54
N THR A 626 -10.00 7.91 -7.60
CA THR A 626 -9.60 7.61 -8.99
C THR A 626 -9.04 8.82 -9.75
N ALA A 627 -9.44 10.04 -9.39
CA ALA A 627 -8.69 11.26 -9.78
C ALA A 627 -7.34 11.42 -9.11
N TYR A 628 -6.88 10.41 -8.36
CA TYR A 628 -5.49 10.31 -7.97
C TYR A 628 -4.63 10.01 -9.20
N LEU A 629 -4.44 11.04 -10.03
CA LEU A 629 -3.12 11.29 -10.54
C LEU A 629 -2.15 11.21 -9.35
N PRO A 630 -0.99 10.55 -9.46
CA PRO A 630 0.20 11.18 -8.94
C PRO A 630 0.34 12.49 -9.73
N ALA A 631 -0.32 13.55 -9.25
CA ALA A 631 -0.44 14.82 -9.97
C ALA A 631 0.95 15.23 -10.46
N PRO A 632 1.09 15.77 -11.69
CA PRO A 632 2.38 15.94 -12.36
C PRO A 632 3.24 16.91 -11.55
N ALA A 633 4.10 16.35 -10.69
CA ALA A 633 4.33 16.81 -9.32
C ALA A 633 3.98 18.30 -9.12
N PRO A 634 2.78 18.63 -8.56
CA PRO A 634 2.46 20.00 -8.21
C PRO A 634 3.63 20.57 -7.45
N SER A 635 3.89 21.85 -7.65
CA SER A 635 4.69 22.62 -6.72
C SER A 635 3.90 22.73 -5.41
N PHE A 636 3.88 21.61 -4.64
CA PHE A 636 3.42 21.47 -3.27
C PHE A 636 4.37 22.24 -2.34
N ALA A 637 4.52 23.54 -2.61
CA ALA A 637 5.19 24.54 -1.81
C ALA A 637 4.27 25.01 -0.65
N GLY A 638 3.49 24.08 -0.10
CA GLY A 638 2.69 24.19 1.12
C GLY A 638 3.20 23.19 2.16
N ARG A 639 4.52 23.17 2.36
CA ARG A 639 5.21 22.13 3.14
C ARG A 639 5.03 22.35 4.64
N LEU A 640 4.31 21.42 5.28
CA LEU A 640 4.76 20.90 6.58
C LEU A 640 6.26 20.54 6.46
N PRO A 641 7.09 20.80 7.48
CA PRO A 641 8.54 20.74 7.36
C PRO A 641 9.01 19.38 6.85
N ASP A 642 9.58 19.36 5.64
CA ASP A 642 10.14 18.16 5.03
C ASP A 642 11.46 17.74 5.72
N PRO A 643 11.68 16.43 5.99
CA PRO A 643 10.74 15.33 5.82
C PRO A 643 9.78 15.16 7.02
N LEU A 644 8.58 14.62 6.78
CA LEU A 644 7.66 14.21 7.84
C LEU A 644 8.26 13.10 8.73
N PRO A 645 7.74 12.91 9.96
CA PRO A 645 8.11 11.78 10.80
C PRO A 645 7.89 10.41 10.13
N ALA A 646 8.85 9.50 10.35
CA ALA A 646 8.87 8.14 9.85
C ALA A 646 7.52 7.38 9.96
N GLY A 647 7.15 6.57 8.97
CA GLY A 647 5.95 5.71 8.99
C GLY A 647 4.60 6.43 8.85
N LEU A 648 4.61 7.76 8.85
CA LEU A 648 3.53 8.59 8.31
C LEU A 648 3.74 8.81 6.81
N ASP A 649 2.75 8.42 6.01
CA ASP A 649 2.76 8.58 4.55
C ASP A 649 2.46 10.04 4.13
N PRO A 650 3.39 10.79 3.53
CA PRO A 650 3.12 12.18 3.15
C PRO A 650 1.92 12.36 2.22
N ALA A 651 1.61 11.37 1.39
CA ALA A 651 0.46 11.43 0.49
C ALA A 651 -0.86 10.95 1.14
N ALA A 652 -0.84 10.53 2.41
CA ALA A 652 -2.03 10.20 3.20
C ALA A 652 -2.53 11.37 4.06
N LEU A 653 -1.76 12.46 4.10
CA LEU A 653 -2.21 13.74 4.64
C LEU A 653 -3.55 14.15 4.01
N LYS A 654 -4.50 14.53 4.86
CA LYS A 654 -5.82 15.05 4.54
C LYS A 654 -5.84 16.58 4.73
N ILE A 655 -4.77 17.24 4.29
CA ILE A 655 -4.62 18.69 4.32
C ILE A 655 -5.14 19.26 2.98
N PRO A 656 -6.14 20.16 2.96
CA PRO A 656 -6.63 20.73 1.70
C PRO A 656 -5.53 21.53 0.99
N GLY A 657 -5.31 21.30 -0.31
CA GLY A 657 -4.18 21.88 -1.06
C GLY A 657 -4.16 23.42 -1.19
N THR A 658 -5.27 24.09 -0.87
CA THR A 658 -5.35 25.55 -0.70
C THR A 658 -4.73 26.05 0.61
N THR A 659 -4.42 25.14 1.54
CA THR A 659 -3.88 25.43 2.86
C THR A 659 -2.36 25.50 2.80
N THR A 660 -1.81 26.71 2.60
CA THR A 660 -0.37 26.94 2.80
C THR A 660 -0.04 26.84 4.28
N VAL A 661 0.23 25.63 4.79
CA VAL A 661 0.74 25.44 6.15
C VAL A 661 2.18 25.98 6.19
N SER A 662 2.37 27.11 6.89
CA SER A 662 3.67 27.78 7.03
C SER A 662 4.16 27.73 8.47
N ARG A 663 5.46 27.94 8.70
CA ARG A 663 6.04 27.93 10.05
C ARG A 663 5.41 29.01 10.95
N GLU A 664 5.05 30.14 10.35
CA GLU A 664 4.40 31.27 11.02
C GLU A 664 2.95 30.95 11.42
N ARG A 665 2.25 30.11 10.64
CA ARG A 665 0.90 29.60 10.97
C ARG A 665 0.95 28.53 12.04
N ILE A 666 1.88 27.57 11.93
CA ILE A 666 2.12 26.54 12.96
C ILE A 666 2.43 27.21 14.31
N ALA A 667 3.40 28.13 14.36
CA ALA A 667 3.82 28.79 15.60
C ALA A 667 2.73 29.73 16.18
N LEU A 668 1.84 30.27 15.35
CA LEU A 668 0.66 31.00 15.83
C LEU A 668 -0.41 30.05 16.38
N GLY A 669 -0.65 28.92 15.71
CA GLY A 669 -1.56 27.87 16.16
C GLY A 669 -1.14 27.24 17.48
N GLU A 670 0.16 26.96 17.64
CA GLU A 670 0.78 26.48 18.87
C GLU A 670 0.51 27.47 20.01
N LEU A 671 0.86 28.74 19.82
CA LEU A 671 0.66 29.81 20.80
C LEU A 671 -0.82 29.97 21.20
N LEU A 672 -1.77 29.65 20.32
CA LEU A 672 -3.20 29.67 20.60
C LEU A 672 -3.68 28.39 21.32
N PHE A 673 -3.13 27.23 20.99
CA PHE A 673 -3.52 25.92 21.57
C PHE A 673 -3.25 25.84 23.08
N PHE A 674 -2.19 26.51 23.56
CA PHE A 674 -1.84 26.62 24.98
C PHE A 674 -2.39 27.88 25.68
N ASP A 675 -3.18 28.72 25.02
CA ASP A 675 -3.65 29.99 25.60
C ASP A 675 -5.03 29.85 26.30
N PRO A 676 -5.10 29.89 27.64
CA PRO A 676 -6.36 29.75 28.34
C PRO A 676 -7.28 30.97 28.19
N ARG A 677 -6.79 32.10 27.65
CA ARG A 677 -7.61 33.26 27.30
C ARG A 677 -8.61 32.97 26.17
N LEU A 678 -8.55 31.80 25.53
CA LEU A 678 -9.58 31.32 24.61
C LEU A 678 -10.81 30.71 25.31
N SER A 679 -10.79 30.50 26.64
CA SER A 679 -11.98 30.13 27.42
C SER A 679 -12.70 31.33 28.04
N ALA A 680 -13.98 31.15 28.40
CA ALA A 680 -14.78 32.18 29.06
C ALA A 680 -14.17 32.62 30.40
N THR A 681 -13.68 31.66 31.19
CA THR A 681 -13.06 31.86 32.50
C THR A 681 -11.61 32.36 32.43
N GLY A 682 -10.94 32.21 31.29
CA GLY A 682 -9.50 32.49 31.16
C GLY A 682 -8.60 31.43 31.81
N ALA A 683 -9.14 30.26 32.17
CA ALA A 683 -8.46 29.22 32.94
C ALA A 683 -8.27 27.88 32.19
N VAL A 684 -8.94 27.68 31.04
CA VAL A 684 -8.89 26.43 30.25
C VAL A 684 -8.40 26.74 28.83
N ALA A 685 -7.45 25.94 28.34
CA ALA A 685 -6.91 25.98 26.98
C ALA A 685 -7.19 24.65 26.26
N CYS A 686 -6.92 24.55 24.95
CA CYS A 686 -7.02 23.27 24.24
C CYS A 686 -6.10 22.21 24.86
N SER A 687 -4.90 22.62 25.29
CA SER A 687 -3.93 21.79 26.00
C SER A 687 -4.35 21.37 27.42
N SER A 688 -5.42 21.94 28.00
CA SER A 688 -5.93 21.53 29.32
C SER A 688 -6.63 20.18 29.26
N CYS A 689 -7.24 19.84 28.11
CA CYS A 689 -7.82 18.52 27.85
C CYS A 689 -6.93 17.68 26.94
N HIS A 690 -6.14 18.30 26.06
CA HIS A 690 -5.20 17.63 25.16
C HIS A 690 -3.75 17.84 25.61
N ASP A 691 -3.35 17.26 26.74
CA ASP A 691 -2.02 17.44 27.33
C ASP A 691 -0.93 16.71 26.51
N PRO A 692 0.08 17.40 25.94
CA PRO A 692 1.16 16.78 25.17
C PRO A 692 1.92 15.69 25.94
N ALA A 693 1.97 15.75 27.28
CA ALA A 693 2.59 14.74 28.11
C ALA A 693 1.80 13.41 28.13
N ARG A 694 0.46 13.48 28.03
CA ARG A 694 -0.47 12.34 28.04
C ARG A 694 -0.98 11.98 26.64
N GLY A 695 -0.10 12.03 25.64
CA GLY A 695 -0.44 11.70 24.26
C GLY A 695 -1.55 12.58 23.65
N PHE A 696 -1.71 13.81 24.16
CA PHE A 696 -2.81 14.74 23.83
C PHE A 696 -4.21 14.27 24.23
N GLY A 697 -4.31 13.47 25.31
CA GLY A 697 -5.51 13.34 26.15
C GLY A 697 -5.32 13.98 27.54
N ASP A 698 -6.27 13.80 28.46
CA ASP A 698 -6.25 14.39 29.81
C ASP A 698 -5.88 13.39 30.92
N GLY A 699 -6.14 12.09 30.70
CA GLY A 699 -5.96 11.02 31.69
C GLY A 699 -7.20 10.70 32.52
N PHE A 700 -8.37 11.27 32.18
CA PHE A 700 -9.64 10.99 32.84
C PHE A 700 -10.51 10.01 32.04
N ALA A 701 -11.44 9.32 32.71
CA ALA A 701 -12.43 8.46 32.03
C ALA A 701 -13.28 9.29 31.06
N THR A 702 -13.74 10.45 31.51
CA THR A 702 -14.38 11.46 30.67
C THR A 702 -13.86 12.82 31.12
N ALA A 703 -13.75 13.76 30.19
CA ALA A 703 -13.21 15.09 30.47
C ALA A 703 -13.95 15.77 31.64
N VAL A 704 -13.24 16.54 32.46
CA VAL A 704 -13.86 17.39 33.49
C VAL A 704 -14.16 18.75 32.88
N GLY A 705 -15.44 19.10 32.77
CA GLY A 705 -15.88 20.37 32.21
C GLY A 705 -15.62 21.58 33.11
N LEU A 706 -15.82 22.78 32.56
CA LEU A 706 -15.67 24.07 33.26
C LEU A 706 -16.45 24.18 34.58
N ASN A 707 -17.53 23.41 34.71
CA ASN A 707 -18.40 23.35 35.90
C ASN A 707 -17.97 22.29 36.93
N GLY A 708 -16.85 21.59 36.71
CA GLY A 708 -16.35 20.50 37.55
C GLY A 708 -17.07 19.16 37.37
N GLN A 709 -17.99 19.03 36.41
CA GLN A 709 -18.70 17.79 36.13
C GLN A 709 -18.02 17.00 34.99
N SER A 710 -18.12 15.67 35.07
CA SER A 710 -17.70 14.78 33.99
C SER A 710 -18.58 14.94 32.74
N LEU A 711 -17.94 15.19 31.60
CA LEU A 711 -18.58 15.25 30.28
C LEU A 711 -18.99 13.84 29.82
N ARG A 712 -19.56 13.73 28.60
CA ARG A 712 -20.12 12.46 28.10
C ARG A 712 -19.07 11.45 27.63
N ARG A 713 -17.87 11.89 27.24
CA ARG A 713 -16.88 11.06 26.54
C ARG A 713 -15.44 11.31 27.01
N ASN A 714 -14.61 10.30 26.80
CA ASN A 714 -13.15 10.35 26.90
C ASN A 714 -12.55 11.31 25.88
N THR A 715 -11.47 12.01 26.24
CA THR A 715 -10.83 13.00 25.36
C THR A 715 -9.93 12.33 24.31
N PRO A 716 -10.31 12.34 23.01
CA PRO A 716 -9.51 11.70 21.97
C PRO A 716 -8.25 12.51 21.66
N THR A 717 -7.18 11.85 21.22
CA THR A 717 -5.94 12.56 20.86
C THR A 717 -6.10 13.46 19.62
N VAL A 718 -5.43 14.63 19.63
CA VAL A 718 -5.23 15.48 18.44
C VAL A 718 -3.98 15.12 17.63
N VAL A 719 -3.23 14.10 18.04
CA VAL A 719 -2.09 13.57 17.30
C VAL A 719 -2.53 13.00 15.94
N ASN A 720 -1.75 13.28 14.90
CA ASN A 720 -1.98 12.81 13.53
C ASN A 720 -3.39 13.13 12.96
N ARG A 721 -4.09 14.15 13.47
CA ARG A 721 -5.36 14.56 12.86
C ARG A 721 -5.18 15.16 11.46
N ALA A 722 -3.95 15.51 11.08
CA ALA A 722 -3.53 15.71 9.70
C ALA A 722 -3.89 14.56 8.73
N PHE A 723 -4.12 13.34 9.23
CA PHE A 723 -4.44 12.14 8.46
C PHE A 723 -5.92 11.73 8.54
N GLY A 724 -6.71 12.40 9.37
CA GLY A 724 -8.08 11.99 9.69
C GLY A 724 -9.14 12.84 9.01
N THR A 725 -10.13 12.20 8.40
CA THR A 725 -11.17 12.85 7.60
C THR A 725 -12.24 13.52 8.46
N LEU A 726 -12.85 12.80 9.41
CA LEU A 726 -13.90 13.32 10.29
C LEU A 726 -13.43 13.42 11.74
N GLN A 727 -13.81 14.49 12.44
CA GLN A 727 -13.37 14.75 13.82
C GLN A 727 -14.46 14.45 14.85
N PHE A 728 -14.05 14.25 16.11
CA PHE A 728 -14.80 13.63 17.22
C PHE A 728 -15.08 12.12 17.07
N TRP A 729 -15.39 11.46 18.20
CA TRP A 729 -15.77 10.04 18.31
C TRP A 729 -17.03 9.65 17.51
N ASP A 730 -17.87 10.62 17.14
CA ASP A 730 -19.09 10.42 16.35
C ASP A 730 -18.94 10.96 14.91
N GLY A 731 -17.77 11.52 14.56
CA GLY A 731 -17.50 12.10 13.24
C GLY A 731 -18.41 13.26 12.86
N ARG A 732 -18.90 14.04 13.84
CA ARG A 732 -19.82 15.16 13.58
C ARG A 732 -19.17 16.40 12.94
N SER A 733 -17.84 16.50 12.94
CA SER A 733 -17.11 17.61 12.29
C SER A 733 -16.46 17.15 10.97
N PRO A 734 -16.61 17.91 9.87
CA PRO A 734 -16.05 17.55 8.56
C PRO A 734 -14.54 17.79 8.43
N ASP A 735 -13.96 18.66 9.27
CA ASP A 735 -12.55 19.06 9.24
C ASP A 735 -12.10 19.60 10.61
N LEU A 736 -10.83 20.02 10.72
CA LEU A 736 -10.21 20.51 11.96
C LEU A 736 -10.59 21.96 12.26
N GLU A 737 -10.80 22.77 11.24
CA GLU A 737 -11.23 24.16 11.36
C GLU A 737 -12.62 24.25 11.99
N ALA A 738 -13.58 23.45 11.51
CA ALA A 738 -14.89 23.28 12.09
C ALA A 738 -14.83 22.61 13.47
N GLN A 739 -13.90 21.67 13.68
CA GLN A 739 -13.71 21.03 14.99
C GLN A 739 -13.29 22.06 16.03
N ALA A 740 -12.28 22.89 15.74
CA ALA A 740 -11.69 23.83 16.68
C ALA A 740 -12.69 24.87 17.20
N ARG A 741 -13.73 25.21 16.43
CA ARG A 741 -14.83 26.08 16.89
C ARG A 741 -15.73 25.42 17.95
N VAL A 742 -15.93 24.10 17.89
CA VAL A 742 -16.88 23.40 18.79
C VAL A 742 -16.48 23.47 20.28
N PRO A 743 -15.27 23.08 20.73
CA PRO A 743 -14.92 23.13 22.14
C PRO A 743 -14.78 24.57 22.65
N LEU A 744 -14.34 25.51 21.78
CA LEU A 744 -14.33 26.94 22.07
C LEU A 744 -15.71 27.43 22.52
N GLU A 745 -16.75 27.12 21.75
CA GLU A 745 -18.11 27.61 22.02
C GLU A 745 -18.92 26.73 22.99
N HIS A 746 -18.57 25.46 23.18
CA HIS A 746 -19.36 24.54 24.01
C HIS A 746 -19.29 24.95 25.49
N PRO A 747 -20.44 25.17 26.17
CA PRO A 747 -20.50 25.82 27.48
C PRO A 747 -19.80 25.04 28.59
N ASP A 748 -19.78 23.70 28.48
CA ASP A 748 -19.10 22.84 29.45
C ASP A 748 -17.61 22.61 29.14
N GLU A 749 -17.10 23.02 27.96
CA GLU A 749 -15.69 22.79 27.54
C GLU A 749 -14.83 24.06 27.69
N MET A 750 -15.03 25.08 26.84
CA MET A 750 -14.33 26.38 26.96
C MET A 750 -15.30 27.58 27.02
N GLY A 751 -16.54 27.42 26.53
CA GLY A 751 -17.67 28.33 26.76
C GLY A 751 -17.58 29.76 26.20
N LEU A 752 -16.63 30.06 25.31
CA LEU A 752 -16.43 31.39 24.71
C LEU A 752 -16.88 31.41 23.24
N PRO A 753 -17.97 32.13 22.89
CA PRO A 753 -18.39 32.31 21.50
C PRO A 753 -17.25 32.83 20.62
N ILE A 754 -17.04 32.25 19.42
CA ILE A 754 -15.80 32.50 18.65
C ILE A 754 -15.60 33.98 18.27
N ALA A 755 -16.70 34.72 18.09
CA ALA A 755 -16.65 36.17 17.89
C ALA A 755 -16.01 36.92 19.09
N GLN A 756 -16.33 36.52 20.33
CA GLN A 756 -15.73 37.10 21.53
C GLN A 756 -14.27 36.69 21.69
N ALA A 757 -13.90 35.47 21.30
CA ALA A 757 -12.50 35.03 21.24
C ALA A 757 -11.70 35.88 20.24
N VAL A 758 -12.23 36.10 19.03
CA VAL A 758 -11.65 36.96 18.00
C VAL A 758 -11.47 38.39 18.49
N ASP A 759 -12.50 39.00 19.09
CA ASP A 759 -12.41 40.38 19.58
C ASP A 759 -11.45 40.51 20.77
N ARG A 760 -11.38 39.51 21.66
CA ARG A 760 -10.38 39.43 22.74
C ARG A 760 -8.95 39.36 22.18
N LEU A 761 -8.72 38.56 21.12
CA LEU A 761 -7.42 38.48 20.44
C LEU A 761 -7.06 39.78 19.70
N ARG A 762 -8.03 40.49 19.11
CA ARG A 762 -7.81 41.79 18.44
C ARG A 762 -7.28 42.87 19.36
N GLN A 763 -7.66 42.85 20.65
CA GLN A 763 -7.18 43.81 21.65
C GLN A 763 -5.76 43.50 22.17
N ILE A 764 -5.13 42.39 21.74
CA ILE A 764 -3.77 42.00 22.13
C ILE A 764 -2.82 42.33 20.96
N PRO A 765 -1.95 43.36 21.06
CA PRO A 765 -1.15 43.82 19.92
C PRO A 765 -0.23 42.77 19.30
N ASP A 766 0.31 41.85 20.12
CA ASP A 766 1.18 40.77 19.64
C ASP A 766 0.42 39.74 18.78
N TYR A 767 -0.79 39.34 19.18
CA TYR A 767 -1.64 38.50 18.31
C TYR A 767 -2.04 39.25 17.03
N ALA A 768 -2.44 40.52 17.13
CA ALA A 768 -2.78 41.33 15.97
C ALA A 768 -1.59 41.49 14.97
N ALA A 769 -0.35 41.44 15.47
CA ALA A 769 0.86 41.39 14.64
C ALA A 769 1.09 39.98 14.04
N ARG A 770 1.01 38.91 14.84
CA ARG A 770 1.22 37.52 14.38
C ARG A 770 0.19 37.08 13.33
N PHE A 771 -1.09 37.39 13.52
CA PHE A 771 -2.12 37.11 12.51
C PHE A 771 -1.87 37.85 11.20
N ARG A 772 -1.34 39.08 11.26
CA ARG A 772 -0.94 39.83 10.05
C ARG A 772 0.26 39.20 9.35
N ALA A 773 1.24 38.67 10.10
CA ALA A 773 2.39 37.96 9.53
C ALA A 773 1.98 36.61 8.89
N ALA A 774 1.14 35.82 9.56
CA ALA A 774 0.77 34.47 9.13
C ALA A 774 -0.32 34.44 8.03
N PHE A 775 -1.19 35.46 7.95
CA PHE A 775 -2.35 35.50 7.04
C PHE A 775 -2.55 36.82 6.30
N GLY A 776 -1.61 37.78 6.38
CA GLY A 776 -1.68 39.05 5.65
C GLY A 776 -2.78 40.03 6.09
N GLY A 777 -3.54 39.72 7.15
CA GLY A 777 -4.73 40.50 7.55
C GLY A 777 -5.01 40.51 9.05
N GLN A 778 -6.11 41.16 9.44
CA GLN A 778 -6.58 41.18 10.83
C GLN A 778 -7.12 39.80 11.26
N VAL A 779 -7.19 39.59 12.59
CA VAL A 779 -7.82 38.41 13.21
C VAL A 779 -9.30 38.32 12.81
N ASP A 780 -9.75 37.12 12.45
CA ASP A 780 -11.14 36.73 12.28
C ASP A 780 -11.32 35.24 12.64
N ALA A 781 -12.56 34.75 12.64
CA ALA A 781 -12.88 33.38 13.05
C ALA A 781 -12.22 32.33 12.14
N ALA A 782 -12.25 32.54 10.82
CA ALA A 782 -11.67 31.61 9.86
C ALA A 782 -10.15 31.48 10.05
N LYS A 783 -9.43 32.59 10.25
CA LYS A 783 -7.98 32.56 10.55
C LYS A 783 -7.67 31.92 11.91
N LEU A 784 -8.49 32.15 12.93
CA LEU A 784 -8.33 31.53 14.25
C LEU A 784 -8.49 30.00 14.16
N GLN A 785 -9.54 29.54 13.48
CA GLN A 785 -9.77 28.13 13.19
C GLN A 785 -8.63 27.53 12.34
N GLN A 786 -8.17 28.24 11.30
CA GLN A 786 -7.06 27.83 10.44
C GLN A 786 -5.74 27.69 11.21
N ALA A 787 -5.41 28.64 12.08
CA ALA A 787 -4.17 28.58 12.87
C ALA A 787 -4.17 27.36 13.80
N LEU A 788 -5.25 27.13 14.55
CA LEU A 788 -5.40 25.97 15.41
C LEU A 788 -5.34 24.65 14.63
N ALA A 789 -6.00 24.58 13.46
CA ALA A 789 -5.97 23.42 12.59
C ALA A 789 -4.57 23.18 11.97
N ASP A 790 -3.84 24.23 11.60
CA ASP A 790 -2.49 24.14 11.03
C ASP A 790 -1.45 23.65 12.06
N TYR A 791 -1.61 23.97 13.34
CA TYR A 791 -0.83 23.35 14.43
C TYR A 791 -1.26 21.90 14.71
N GLN A 792 -2.56 21.61 14.77
CA GLN A 792 -3.05 20.22 14.89
C GLN A 792 -2.63 19.33 13.70
N ARG A 793 -2.30 19.93 12.54
CA ARG A 793 -1.69 19.27 11.40
C ARG A 793 -0.19 19.02 11.53
N SER A 794 0.55 19.83 12.29
CA SER A 794 1.98 19.61 12.55
C SER A 794 2.23 18.59 13.67
N LEU A 795 1.27 18.37 14.57
CA LEU A 795 1.35 17.40 15.68
C LEU A 795 1.39 15.94 15.17
N LEU A 796 2.57 15.48 14.79
CA LEU A 796 2.75 14.22 14.07
C LEU A 796 3.49 13.16 14.89
N SER A 797 2.76 12.12 15.30
CA SER A 797 3.32 10.87 15.82
C SER A 797 3.58 9.90 14.67
N GLY A 798 4.66 10.15 13.94
CA GLY A 798 5.40 9.07 13.29
C GLY A 798 6.55 8.63 14.18
N ASN A 799 7.50 7.91 13.60
CA ASN A 799 8.74 7.47 14.24
C ASN A 799 8.54 6.63 15.51
N SER A 800 7.34 6.05 15.71
CA SER A 800 7.06 5.07 16.76
C SER A 800 7.85 3.78 16.62
N ARG A 801 7.80 2.97 17.67
CA ARG A 801 8.39 1.62 17.63
C ARG A 801 7.77 0.78 16.49
N VAL A 802 6.50 1.01 16.14
CA VAL A 802 5.85 0.39 14.98
C VAL A 802 6.15 1.11 13.64
N ASP A 803 6.33 2.43 13.62
CA ASP A 803 6.70 3.14 12.37
C ASP A 803 8.10 2.77 11.88
N ARG A 804 9.04 2.75 12.81
CA ARG A 804 10.41 2.36 12.53
C ARG A 804 10.49 0.85 12.23
N PHE A 805 9.45 0.07 12.54
CA PHE A 805 9.18 -1.30 12.06
C PHE A 805 8.51 -1.38 10.69
N GLU A 806 7.87 -0.31 10.22
CA GLU A 806 7.26 -0.25 8.90
C GLU A 806 8.12 0.58 7.93
N LEU A 807 9.38 0.89 8.31
CA LEU A 807 10.34 1.68 7.53
C LEU A 807 11.81 1.21 7.53
N GLY A 808 12.47 0.99 8.67
CA GLY A 808 13.92 0.86 8.62
C GLY A 808 14.78 0.63 9.86
N GLN A 809 14.27 0.24 11.02
CA GLN A 809 15.15 -0.05 12.18
C GLN A 809 14.70 -1.25 12.94
N ALA A 810 15.54 -2.29 13.03
CA ALA A 810 15.23 -3.36 13.93
C ALA A 810 15.98 -3.28 15.23
N ASN A 811 16.22 -2.02 15.60
CA ASN A 811 15.93 -1.60 16.97
C ASN A 811 14.75 -0.57 17.25
N ALA A 812 13.63 -0.62 16.51
CA ALA A 812 12.18 -0.47 16.90
C ALA A 812 11.21 -1.64 17.45
N LEU A 813 11.02 -2.92 16.95
CA LEU A 813 10.43 -4.21 17.59
C LEU A 813 11.25 -5.72 17.95
N SER A 814 11.81 -6.29 19.17
CA SER A 814 12.78 -7.48 19.65
C SER A 814 12.53 -8.50 20.96
N ALA A 815 11.84 -9.71 20.99
CA ALA A 815 11.15 -10.44 22.17
C ALA A 815 9.60 -11.01 22.07
N SER A 816 8.63 -10.87 23.06
CA SER A 816 7.11 -11.25 23.23
C SER A 816 5.72 -10.50 22.76
N GLU A 817 5.41 -9.17 22.84
CA GLU A 817 4.37 -8.23 22.20
C GLU A 817 3.58 -8.55 20.90
N ALA A 818 3.97 -9.40 19.94
CA ALA A 818 3.51 -9.23 18.53
C ALA A 818 3.47 -10.49 17.63
N ARG A 819 3.03 -11.67 18.08
CA ARG A 819 2.17 -11.86 19.25
C ARG A 819 0.95 -10.97 19.02
N GLY A 820 0.77 -9.90 19.79
CA GLY A 820 -0.07 -8.75 19.43
C GLY A 820 -0.13 -8.30 17.97
N ARG A 821 0.88 -7.72 17.32
CA ARG A 821 0.82 -7.38 15.87
C ARG A 821 0.56 -8.61 14.96
N THR A 822 0.65 -9.86 15.41
CA THR A 822 0.09 -11.03 14.69
C THR A 822 -1.41 -11.18 14.94
N LEU A 823 -1.80 -11.13 16.21
CA LEU A 823 -3.15 -11.36 16.73
C LEU A 823 -4.06 -10.22 16.31
N PHE A 824 -3.71 -8.98 16.66
CA PHE A 824 -4.30 -7.71 16.20
C PHE A 824 -4.59 -7.71 14.70
N ARG A 825 -3.69 -8.32 13.93
CA ARG A 825 -3.73 -8.37 12.47
C ARG A 825 -4.24 -9.72 11.92
N GLY A 826 -4.72 -10.61 12.78
CA GLY A 826 -4.97 -12.03 12.48
C GLY A 826 -6.03 -12.61 13.41
N LYS A 827 -5.64 -13.46 14.37
CA LYS A 827 -6.58 -14.16 15.28
C LYS A 827 -7.54 -13.23 16.02
N ALA A 828 -7.06 -12.06 16.46
CA ALA A 828 -7.84 -11.05 17.17
C ALA A 828 -8.51 -10.00 16.26
N ARG A 829 -8.27 -10.05 14.94
CA ARG A 829 -8.97 -9.32 13.86
C ARG A 829 -8.98 -7.77 13.91
N CYS A 830 -8.42 -7.12 14.93
CA CYS A 830 -8.47 -5.66 15.15
C CYS A 830 -8.15 -4.76 13.93
N THR A 831 -7.33 -5.19 12.96
CA THR A 831 -7.13 -4.45 11.69
C THR A 831 -8.34 -4.37 10.77
N ALA A 832 -9.45 -5.06 11.08
CA ALA A 832 -10.71 -4.88 10.37
C ALA A 832 -11.19 -3.41 10.41
N CYS A 833 -10.88 -2.70 11.51
CA CYS A 833 -11.13 -1.27 11.68
C CYS A 833 -9.80 -0.48 11.74
N HIS A 834 -8.89 -0.89 12.63
CA HIS A 834 -7.67 -0.12 12.91
C HIS A 834 -6.57 -0.38 11.88
N SER A 835 -6.61 0.36 10.77
CA SER A 835 -5.80 0.12 9.57
C SER A 835 -5.00 1.34 9.09
N GLY A 836 -4.19 1.16 8.05
CA GLY A 836 -3.43 2.22 7.37
C GLY A 836 -2.36 2.93 8.22
N THR A 837 -1.75 3.94 7.62
CA THR A 837 -0.68 4.78 8.22
C THR A 837 -1.11 5.59 9.45
N ASN A 838 -2.39 5.54 9.89
CA ASN A 838 -2.85 6.16 11.13
C ASN A 838 -3.53 5.18 12.10
N TYR A 839 -3.45 3.87 11.88
CA TYR A 839 -4.09 2.83 12.73
C TYR A 839 -5.58 3.09 13.00
N SER A 840 -6.26 3.60 11.98
CA SER A 840 -7.65 4.03 11.92
C SER A 840 -8.08 4.03 10.46
N ASP A 841 -9.18 3.35 10.14
CA ASP A 841 -9.92 3.53 8.89
C ASP A 841 -10.81 4.79 8.90
N GLU A 842 -10.92 5.46 10.05
CA GLU A 842 -11.85 6.57 10.33
C GLU A 842 -13.34 6.23 10.13
N ALA A 843 -13.69 4.94 10.05
CA ALA A 843 -15.06 4.42 9.92
C ALA A 843 -15.73 4.21 11.30
N PHE A 844 -16.97 3.71 11.33
CA PHE A 844 -17.83 3.68 12.52
C PHE A 844 -18.36 2.27 12.82
N HIS A 845 -18.08 1.74 14.02
CA HIS A 845 -18.40 0.36 14.42
C HIS A 845 -19.02 0.31 15.82
N ASP A 846 -20.09 -0.48 16.01
CA ASP A 846 -20.60 -0.82 17.34
C ASP A 846 -19.80 -2.01 17.89
N THR A 847 -19.09 -1.79 18.98
CA THR A 847 -18.23 -2.80 19.61
C THR A 847 -18.96 -3.65 20.65
N GLY A 848 -20.29 -3.68 20.59
CA GLY A 848 -21.17 -4.32 21.56
C GLY A 848 -21.11 -3.60 22.89
N PHE A 849 -21.16 -2.26 22.85
CA PHE A 849 -20.86 -1.38 23.97
C PHE A 849 -22.01 -0.41 24.25
N GLN A 850 -23.14 -0.99 24.65
CA GLN A 850 -24.29 -0.27 25.22
C GLN A 850 -23.87 0.41 26.53
N PRO A 851 -23.81 1.75 26.63
CA PRO A 851 -23.42 2.41 27.87
C PRO A 851 -24.57 2.42 28.88
N ALA A 852 -24.28 2.60 30.17
CA ALA A 852 -25.30 2.81 31.21
C ALA A 852 -26.00 4.19 31.13
N ARG A 853 -25.75 4.94 30.06
CA ARG A 853 -26.30 6.27 29.73
C ARG A 853 -26.59 6.31 28.23
N ALA A 854 -27.59 7.09 27.81
CA ALA A 854 -28.00 7.19 26.42
C ALA A 854 -27.04 8.07 25.57
N ASP A 855 -25.89 7.51 25.22
CA ASP A 855 -25.07 7.95 24.10
C ASP A 855 -25.29 6.96 22.94
N LEU A 856 -25.82 7.42 21.80
CA LEU A 856 -26.12 6.55 20.66
C LEU A 856 -25.00 6.56 19.61
N GLY A 857 -23.88 7.26 19.88
CA GLY A 857 -22.74 7.37 18.99
C GLY A 857 -23.09 8.03 17.66
N ARG A 858 -22.68 7.40 16.55
CA ARG A 858 -22.91 7.87 15.17
C ARG A 858 -24.40 8.02 14.84
N SER A 859 -25.29 7.30 15.52
CA SER A 859 -26.75 7.46 15.33
C SER A 859 -27.24 8.87 15.64
N ASP A 860 -26.66 9.57 16.63
CA ASP A 860 -27.04 10.95 16.98
C ASP A 860 -26.69 11.96 15.85
N VAL A 861 -25.71 11.61 15.00
CA VAL A 861 -25.28 12.41 13.85
C VAL A 861 -26.01 12.04 12.57
N SER A 862 -26.31 10.74 12.37
CA SER A 862 -26.87 10.25 11.10
C SER A 862 -28.37 9.91 11.12
N GLY A 863 -29.02 9.91 12.29
CA GLY A 863 -30.44 9.57 12.44
C GLY A 863 -30.80 8.11 12.09
N ARG A 864 -29.84 7.17 12.13
CA ARG A 864 -30.02 5.77 11.69
C ARG A 864 -29.90 4.81 12.86
N SER A 865 -30.94 4.01 13.11
CA SER A 865 -30.92 2.95 14.14
C SER A 865 -29.78 1.95 13.95
N ALA A 866 -29.42 1.61 12.71
CA ALA A 866 -28.29 0.74 12.38
C ALA A 866 -26.91 1.32 12.72
N HIS A 867 -26.82 2.57 13.20
CA HIS A 867 -25.58 3.19 13.69
C HIS A 867 -25.63 3.43 15.22
N GLN A 868 -26.61 2.86 15.94
CA GLN A 868 -26.68 3.00 17.40
C GLN A 868 -25.52 2.24 18.06
N GLY A 869 -24.82 2.91 18.99
CA GLY A 869 -23.63 2.37 19.63
C GLY A 869 -22.38 2.37 18.72
N ALA A 870 -22.49 2.80 17.46
CA ALA A 870 -21.36 2.83 16.55
C ALA A 870 -20.50 4.07 16.79
N PHE A 871 -19.21 3.89 17.06
CA PHE A 871 -18.24 4.98 17.27
C PHE A 871 -17.12 4.92 16.26
N LYS A 872 -16.51 6.08 16.00
CA LYS A 872 -15.40 6.18 15.07
C LYS A 872 -14.21 5.40 15.59
N THR A 873 -13.57 4.62 14.72
CA THR A 873 -12.24 4.05 14.96
C THR A 873 -11.28 5.19 15.35
N PRO A 874 -10.66 5.17 16.55
CA PRO A 874 -9.60 6.10 16.90
C PRO A 874 -8.28 5.65 16.27
N THR A 875 -7.34 6.59 16.08
CA THR A 875 -5.95 6.21 15.88
C THR A 875 -5.43 5.48 17.12
N LEU A 876 -4.65 4.43 16.90
CA LEU A 876 -3.92 3.74 17.99
C LEU A 876 -2.47 4.21 18.11
N ARG A 877 -2.07 5.25 17.37
CA ARG A 877 -0.75 5.88 17.55
C ARG A 877 -0.73 6.61 18.89
N ASP A 878 0.36 6.47 19.63
CA ASP A 878 0.46 6.90 21.03
C ASP A 878 -0.63 6.32 21.97
N VAL A 879 -1.26 5.18 21.64
CA VAL A 879 -2.38 4.66 22.46
C VAL A 879 -1.97 4.25 23.88
N SER A 880 -0.72 3.85 24.13
CA SER A 880 -0.18 3.65 25.49
C SER A 880 -0.16 4.91 26.36
N ARG A 881 -0.17 6.10 25.74
CA ARG A 881 -0.10 7.40 26.42
C ARG A 881 -1.46 8.00 26.73
N THR A 882 -2.54 7.44 26.15
CA THR A 882 -3.90 8.00 26.14
C THR A 882 -4.91 7.18 26.95
N ALA A 883 -4.46 6.40 27.93
CA ALA A 883 -5.34 5.76 28.91
C ALA A 883 -6.12 6.81 29.72
N PRO A 884 -7.37 6.53 30.14
CA PRO A 884 -8.15 5.30 29.92
C PRO A 884 -8.87 5.26 28.57
N TYR A 885 -9.50 4.12 28.26
CA TYR A 885 -9.85 3.72 26.89
C TYR A 885 -11.34 3.57 26.60
N LEU A 886 -11.65 3.55 25.29
CA LEU A 886 -12.99 3.63 24.67
C LEU A 886 -13.62 5.02 24.81
N HIS A 887 -14.71 5.25 24.06
CA HIS A 887 -15.39 6.54 23.99
C HIS A 887 -15.91 7.04 25.36
N ASP A 888 -16.11 6.15 26.34
CA ASP A 888 -16.56 6.46 27.70
C ASP A 888 -15.46 6.37 28.77
N GLY A 889 -14.23 5.98 28.38
CA GLY A 889 -13.10 5.77 29.29
C GLY A 889 -13.32 4.69 30.35
N SER A 890 -14.29 3.78 30.17
CA SER A 890 -14.67 2.78 31.18
C SER A 890 -13.70 1.60 31.32
N VAL A 891 -12.55 1.67 30.65
CA VAL A 891 -11.54 0.61 30.60
C VAL A 891 -10.17 1.23 30.91
N ALA A 892 -9.59 0.92 32.06
CA ALA A 892 -8.44 1.65 32.59
C ALA A 892 -7.12 1.28 31.92
N THR A 893 -7.01 0.06 31.40
CA THR A 893 -5.77 -0.52 30.87
C THR A 893 -5.96 -1.17 29.50
N LEU A 894 -4.88 -1.23 28.71
CA LEU A 894 -4.88 -1.95 27.44
C LEU A 894 -5.13 -3.46 27.65
N GLU A 895 -4.68 -4.01 28.78
CA GLU A 895 -4.99 -5.37 29.26
C GLU A 895 -6.49 -5.64 29.28
N GLU A 896 -7.27 -4.75 29.89
CA GLU A 896 -8.73 -4.88 29.97
C GLU A 896 -9.41 -4.65 28.62
N VAL A 897 -8.89 -3.73 27.77
CA VAL A 897 -9.37 -3.54 26.38
C VAL A 897 -9.23 -4.85 25.60
N VAL A 898 -8.08 -5.50 25.72
CA VAL A 898 -7.79 -6.77 25.06
C VAL A 898 -8.67 -7.92 25.57
N GLU A 899 -8.85 -8.04 26.89
CA GLU A 899 -9.74 -9.08 27.46
C GLU A 899 -11.23 -8.84 27.14
N LEU A 900 -11.63 -7.57 26.99
CA LEU A 900 -12.96 -7.21 26.49
C LEU A 900 -13.19 -7.69 25.06
N TYR A 901 -12.28 -7.38 24.13
CA TYR A 901 -12.42 -7.83 22.74
C TYR A 901 -12.26 -9.35 22.60
N ASP A 902 -11.43 -10.00 23.42
CA ASP A 902 -11.30 -11.46 23.46
C ASP A 902 -12.61 -12.19 23.82
N ARG A 903 -13.44 -11.58 24.67
CA ARG A 903 -14.81 -12.06 24.98
C ARG A 903 -15.85 -11.68 23.91
N GLY A 904 -15.47 -10.85 22.93
CA GLY A 904 -16.36 -10.35 21.87
C GLY A 904 -17.23 -9.17 22.28
N GLY A 905 -16.70 -8.25 23.09
CA GLY A 905 -17.47 -7.10 23.59
C GLY A 905 -18.39 -7.46 24.76
N ARG A 906 -19.32 -6.56 25.13
CA ARG A 906 -20.24 -6.76 26.27
C ARG A 906 -21.61 -7.33 25.86
N THR A 907 -22.17 -6.90 24.72
CA THR A 907 -23.52 -7.32 24.25
C THR A 907 -23.48 -7.93 22.86
N ALA A 908 -24.27 -8.99 22.62
CA ALA A 908 -24.25 -9.74 21.36
C ALA A 908 -25.26 -9.27 20.28
N ALA A 909 -26.17 -8.35 20.61
CA ALA A 909 -27.09 -7.73 19.66
C ALA A 909 -26.52 -6.38 19.16
N GLY A 910 -26.82 -5.99 17.92
CA GLY A 910 -26.39 -4.73 17.32
C GLY A 910 -24.93 -4.70 16.83
N ARG A 911 -24.02 -5.27 17.63
CA ARG A 911 -22.57 -5.20 17.42
C ARG A 911 -22.09 -5.62 16.02
N ASP A 912 -20.95 -5.05 15.64
CA ASP A 912 -20.21 -5.40 14.43
C ASP A 912 -19.85 -6.90 14.41
N PRO A 913 -20.05 -7.63 13.29
CA PRO A 913 -19.71 -9.05 13.15
C PRO A 913 -18.24 -9.43 13.42
N GLU A 914 -17.31 -8.47 13.31
CA GLU A 914 -15.90 -8.67 13.61
C GLU A 914 -15.64 -8.74 15.13
N VAL A 915 -16.50 -8.09 15.94
CA VAL A 915 -16.41 -8.11 17.40
C VAL A 915 -17.11 -9.36 17.92
N ARG A 916 -16.32 -10.39 18.20
CA ARG A 916 -16.76 -11.75 18.54
C ARG A 916 -15.72 -12.43 19.44
N PRO A 917 -16.05 -13.51 20.17
CA PRO A 917 -15.06 -14.22 20.97
C PRO A 917 -13.84 -14.67 20.15
N LEU A 918 -12.63 -14.34 20.63
CA LEU A 918 -11.37 -14.52 19.89
C LEU A 918 -10.59 -15.74 20.38
N GLY A 919 -10.84 -16.20 21.61
CA GLY A 919 -10.25 -17.41 22.17
C GLY A 919 -8.75 -17.28 22.42
N LEU A 920 -8.31 -16.10 22.86
CA LEU A 920 -6.91 -15.83 23.20
C LEU A 920 -6.54 -16.52 24.51
N SER A 921 -5.34 -17.08 24.55
CA SER A 921 -4.67 -17.47 25.79
C SER A 921 -4.20 -16.23 26.57
N ALA A 922 -3.85 -16.40 27.84
CA ALA A 922 -3.31 -15.30 28.66
C ALA A 922 -2.04 -14.69 28.06
N GLN A 923 -1.18 -15.53 27.44
CA GLN A 923 0.00 -15.06 26.71
C GLN A 923 -0.40 -14.20 25.50
N GLU A 924 -1.30 -14.69 24.66
CA GLU A 924 -1.78 -13.97 23.48
C GLU A 924 -2.43 -12.62 23.84
N ARG A 925 -3.16 -12.54 24.97
CA ARG A 925 -3.67 -11.25 25.49
C ARG A 925 -2.54 -10.32 25.90
N ALA A 926 -1.59 -10.78 26.72
CA ALA A 926 -0.45 -9.98 27.16
C ALA A 926 0.40 -9.47 25.96
N ASP A 927 0.55 -10.31 24.94
CA ASP A 927 1.21 -9.90 23.70
C ASP A 927 0.38 -8.81 23.00
N LEU A 928 -0.94 -8.98 22.83
CA LEU A 928 -1.82 -8.01 22.17
C LEU A 928 -1.81 -6.63 22.79
N VAL A 929 -1.73 -6.55 24.11
CA VAL A 929 -1.51 -5.31 24.83
C VAL A 929 -0.20 -4.66 24.45
N ALA A 930 0.86 -5.45 24.47
CA ALA A 930 2.20 -4.90 24.37
C ALA A 930 2.45 -4.38 22.94
N PHE A 931 1.83 -4.95 21.88
CA PHE A 931 1.79 -4.31 20.55
C PHE A 931 1.19 -2.89 20.59
N LEU A 932 0.11 -2.69 21.33
CA LEU A 932 -0.54 -1.38 21.43
C LEU A 932 0.41 -0.36 22.11
N ARG A 933 1.24 -0.82 23.06
CA ARG A 933 2.35 -0.03 23.64
C ARG A 933 3.53 0.23 22.69
N ALA A 934 3.52 -0.35 21.49
CA ALA A 934 4.57 -0.17 20.50
C ALA A 934 4.21 0.86 19.40
N LEU A 935 2.94 1.26 19.34
CA LEU A 935 2.46 2.34 18.46
C LEU A 935 2.84 3.75 18.97
N GLU A 936 3.62 3.82 20.04
CA GLU A 936 4.11 5.03 20.70
C GLU A 936 5.35 5.62 20.01
N SER A 937 5.28 6.91 19.69
CA SER A 937 6.40 7.68 19.16
C SER A 937 7.53 7.86 20.19
N THR A 938 8.78 7.80 19.73
CA THR A 938 9.91 8.28 20.53
C THR A 938 9.99 9.81 20.61
N THR A 939 9.28 10.54 19.75
CA THR A 939 9.12 12.00 19.74
C THR A 939 7.97 12.37 18.78
N VAL A 940 6.85 12.86 19.31
CA VAL A 940 5.89 13.63 18.49
C VAL A 940 6.60 14.90 18.03
N SER A 941 6.54 15.19 16.72
CA SER A 941 7.15 16.39 16.13
C SER A 941 6.22 17.60 16.19
#